data_AF-A0A1V5Y2X4-F1
#
_entry.id   AF-A0A1V5Y2X4-F1
#
_cell.length_a   1.000
_cell.length_b   1.000
_cell.length_c   1.000
_cell.angle_alpha   90.00
_cell.angle_beta   90.00
_cell.angle_gamma   90.00
#
_symmetry.space_group_name_H-M   'P 1'
#
loop_
_entity.id
_entity.type
_entity.pdbx_description
1 polymer ?
#
loop_
_entity_poly.entity_id
_entity_poly.type
_entity_poly.pdbx_seq_one_letter_code
_entity_poly.pdbx_strand_id
1 'polypeptide(L)'
;MLEIKVEEKGNFPLLRLAGRFDGFGASVADKEFNHLAAQHAEPFWMLDFAEVEFLSSAGIRSLVVAAKRVKSKGGDLFLFGMNPDVMAVLEMAGLLRIFRAAGGEEEAYEQIQKASGVSPAALWRAPSGLDYLIKDAGAAAQVSHLDIWGEAAQAPSADCALISVRLSELGFSFGVGGFGGDRVQAAEALGLMITASCFAGVIPADGNNLPDFIAAKKPDETPLFIISGASLAGAPQKMAELPAQKPTTFEILKNDLRAYCDAVGAANLPLGFILLAEVPEVAGAYYAHSADLKAGRLKSVALPERGVFLIVGMIPESGKTTPDALRAVGAFFKDAAMPDVGDDPAEIALHEFIGEGPEQILYPAEESKILRARIWLYPLQSIRPAAQKRLQIEWVNPPCGADIPDEWDMIIRRLYEGSSRVLLKKLSGGFTATTFSAVSCDAEGRRMLPTVCKIGSLANIGSEENACRNYVQKYILNNGAVILGSASQGRWAGITYNFLGVSGPESRLVWLREHFMSRPIEEFLPLFDRLFTNILKPWYGQPRWEPLRLFAEHTPSAILFPRLLEHAVSEMGVSLDEKNIDFPELKTTLPNPYYVLKHIYPKRAEEQTLWYSGITHGDLNLQNVLLDERENIYVIDFSETALRNIVSDFARLEAIMLIELPRMESGDDLQPLLEYAQGLLRQRSLSDEPAFDYRGGDPMVKKCHAVIRRLRHYADVTTLFETSMIPYWMALLQWTLPVASYIGIHDLRKRLALCISALACRNIL
;
A
#
# COMPACT_ATOMS: atom_id res chain seq x y z
N MET A 1 8.71 58.02 -11.65
CA MET A 1 8.44 57.03 -12.71
C MET A 1 9.35 55.83 -12.43
N LEU A 2 8.98 54.59 -12.76
CA LEU A 2 9.89 53.45 -12.59
C LEU A 2 10.88 53.43 -13.75
N GLU A 3 12.16 53.49 -13.46
CA GLU A 3 13.26 53.31 -14.40
C GLU A 3 13.86 51.91 -14.20
N ILE A 4 14.18 51.23 -15.31
CA ILE A 4 14.73 49.87 -15.30
C ILE A 4 15.99 49.87 -16.15
N LYS A 5 17.12 49.50 -15.56
CA LYS A 5 18.37 49.27 -16.27
C LYS A 5 18.68 47.78 -16.24
N VAL A 6 18.86 47.18 -17.42
CA VAL A 6 19.23 45.77 -17.57
C VAL A 6 20.74 45.67 -17.77
N GLU A 7 21.37 44.86 -16.94
CA GLU A 7 22.79 44.50 -16.95
C GLU A 7 22.91 42.96 -16.99
N GLU A 8 24.11 42.44 -17.22
CA GLU A 8 24.40 41.01 -17.15
C GLU A 8 25.44 40.75 -16.06
N LYS A 9 25.21 39.75 -15.23
CA LYS A 9 26.19 39.22 -14.28
C LYS A 9 26.42 37.74 -14.56
N GLY A 10 27.58 37.44 -15.16
CA GLY A 10 27.81 36.13 -15.78
C GLY A 10 26.87 35.96 -16.97
N ASN A 11 25.99 34.95 -16.93
CA ASN A 11 24.96 34.73 -17.95
C ASN A 11 23.56 35.19 -17.49
N PHE A 12 23.42 35.67 -16.25
CA PHE A 12 22.11 35.98 -15.67
C PHE A 12 21.77 37.47 -15.81
N PRO A 13 20.54 37.81 -16.22
CA PRO A 13 20.09 39.19 -16.30
C PRO A 13 19.92 39.81 -14.91
N LEU A 14 20.46 41.00 -14.75
CA LEU A 14 20.38 41.85 -13.56
C LEU A 14 19.59 43.12 -13.88
N LEU A 15 18.45 43.31 -13.22
CA LEU A 15 17.57 44.43 -13.42
C LEU A 15 17.66 45.38 -12.22
N ARG A 16 18.18 46.58 -12.46
CA ARG A 16 18.21 47.65 -11.45
C ARG A 16 16.98 48.52 -11.57
N LEU A 17 16.17 48.55 -10.53
CA LEU A 17 14.90 49.26 -10.48
C LEU A 17 15.07 50.54 -9.67
N ALA A 18 14.67 51.68 -10.23
CA ALA A 18 14.72 52.98 -9.56
C ALA A 18 13.38 53.72 -9.64
N GLY A 19 12.95 54.32 -8.53
CA GLY A 19 11.72 55.12 -8.42
C GLY A 19 10.50 54.34 -7.94
N ARG A 20 9.31 54.69 -8.46
CA ARG A 20 8.01 54.22 -7.95
C ARG A 20 7.47 53.03 -8.75
N PHE A 21 7.34 51.87 -8.11
CA PHE A 21 6.72 50.66 -8.65
C PHE A 21 5.18 50.67 -8.40
N ASP A 22 4.53 51.73 -8.87
CA ASP A 22 3.08 51.92 -8.80
C ASP A 22 2.35 51.36 -10.03
N GLY A 23 1.09 51.72 -10.26
CA GLY A 23 0.33 51.24 -11.42
C GLY A 23 0.95 51.62 -12.77
N PHE A 24 1.57 52.79 -12.86
CA PHE A 24 2.28 53.18 -14.08
C PHE A 24 3.63 52.47 -14.18
N GLY A 25 4.38 52.40 -13.08
CA GLY A 25 5.64 51.66 -12.99
C GLY A 25 5.48 50.18 -13.37
N ALA A 26 4.39 49.54 -12.96
CA ALA A 26 4.06 48.17 -13.32
C ALA A 26 3.88 47.97 -14.83
N SER A 27 3.24 48.91 -15.53
CA SER A 27 3.13 48.84 -16.99
C SER A 27 4.49 48.96 -17.69
N VAL A 28 5.45 49.67 -17.10
CA VAL A 28 6.82 49.76 -17.62
C VAL A 28 7.55 48.44 -17.38
N ALA A 29 7.50 47.92 -16.15
CA ALA A 29 8.11 46.64 -15.78
C ALA A 29 7.57 45.47 -16.59
N ASP A 30 6.27 45.39 -16.81
CA ASP A 30 5.66 44.30 -17.59
C ASP A 30 6.19 44.26 -19.03
N LYS A 31 6.40 45.43 -19.66
CA LYS A 31 6.99 45.51 -21.00
C LYS A 31 8.43 45.00 -21.01
N GLU A 32 9.23 45.41 -20.02
CA GLU A 32 10.63 45.01 -19.91
C GLU A 32 10.78 43.52 -19.59
N PHE A 33 10.01 42.99 -18.64
CA PHE A 33 9.98 41.57 -18.32
C PHE A 33 9.50 40.71 -19.51
N ASN A 34 8.58 41.22 -20.33
CA ASN A 34 8.18 40.55 -21.58
C ASN A 34 9.31 40.56 -22.61
N HIS A 35 10.04 41.68 -22.75
CA HIS A 35 11.17 41.80 -23.65
C HIS A 35 12.31 40.87 -23.26
N LEU A 36 12.70 40.90 -21.98
CA LEU A 36 13.75 40.07 -21.40
C LEU A 36 13.44 38.58 -21.57
N ALA A 37 12.19 38.17 -21.30
CA ALA A 37 11.77 36.77 -21.46
C ALA A 37 11.79 36.25 -22.91
N ALA A 38 11.74 37.16 -23.89
CA ALA A 38 11.81 36.83 -25.31
C ALA A 38 13.25 36.77 -25.83
N GLN A 39 14.19 37.52 -25.22
CA GLN A 39 15.57 37.65 -25.68
C GLN A 39 16.58 36.80 -24.89
N HIS A 40 16.34 36.54 -23.61
CA HIS A 40 17.23 35.74 -22.77
C HIS A 40 16.72 34.31 -22.59
N ALA A 41 17.61 33.34 -22.83
CA ALA A 41 17.35 31.92 -22.59
C ALA A 41 17.36 31.57 -21.10
N GLU A 42 18.14 32.29 -20.29
CA GLU A 42 18.34 31.99 -18.87
C GLU A 42 17.08 32.28 -18.02
N PRO A 43 16.57 31.28 -17.28
CA PRO A 43 15.36 31.42 -16.51
C PRO A 43 15.60 31.97 -15.09
N PHE A 44 16.82 32.38 -14.72
CA PHE A 44 17.15 32.95 -13.40
C PHE A 44 17.43 34.44 -13.48
N TRP A 45 16.65 35.27 -12.79
CA TRP A 45 16.75 36.73 -12.89
C TRP A 45 17.02 37.38 -11.54
N MET A 46 17.85 38.41 -11.55
CA MET A 46 18.24 39.18 -10.37
C MET A 46 17.62 40.58 -10.43
N LEU A 47 16.90 41.00 -9.41
CA LEU A 47 16.28 42.32 -9.33
C LEU A 47 16.80 43.08 -8.11
N ASP A 48 17.39 44.25 -8.38
CA ASP A 48 17.88 45.18 -7.39
C ASP A 48 16.82 46.24 -7.07
N PHE A 49 16.41 46.28 -5.80
CA PHE A 49 15.39 47.17 -5.25
C PHE A 49 15.98 48.35 -4.48
N ALA A 50 17.31 48.55 -4.47
CA ALA A 50 17.96 49.56 -3.64
C ALA A 50 17.40 50.98 -3.84
N GLU A 51 17.03 51.31 -5.08
CA GLU A 51 16.51 52.62 -5.48
C GLU A 51 14.98 52.62 -5.67
N VAL A 52 14.26 51.58 -5.21
CA VAL A 52 12.80 51.50 -5.27
C VAL A 52 12.19 52.17 -4.04
N GLU A 53 11.51 53.30 -4.26
CA GLU A 53 10.97 54.13 -3.18
C GLU A 53 9.57 53.69 -2.73
N PHE A 54 8.80 53.03 -3.60
CA PHE A 54 7.40 52.70 -3.33
C PHE A 54 6.93 51.50 -4.15
N LEU A 55 6.23 50.56 -3.51
CA LEU A 55 5.63 49.38 -4.14
C LEU A 55 4.12 49.33 -3.91
N SER A 56 3.35 49.35 -4.99
CA SER A 56 1.88 49.21 -4.93
C SER A 56 1.41 47.78 -5.22
N SER A 57 0.12 47.50 -5.01
CA SER A 57 -0.50 46.22 -5.41
C SER A 57 -0.36 45.90 -6.90
N ALA A 58 -0.23 46.91 -7.77
CA ALA A 58 0.02 46.69 -9.19
C ALA A 58 1.45 46.23 -9.47
N GLY A 59 2.44 46.80 -8.78
CA GLY A 59 3.84 46.38 -8.90
C GLY A 59 4.05 44.96 -8.37
N ILE A 60 3.39 44.63 -7.26
CA ILE A 60 3.37 43.26 -6.74
C ILE A 60 2.83 42.26 -7.76
N ARG A 61 1.71 42.59 -8.43
CA ARG A 61 1.13 41.71 -9.47
C ARG A 61 2.11 41.49 -10.63
N SER A 62 2.79 42.55 -11.07
CA SER A 62 3.81 42.48 -12.12
C SER A 62 4.95 41.51 -11.72
N LEU A 63 5.47 41.62 -10.50
CA LEU A 63 6.50 40.72 -9.97
C LEU A 63 6.03 39.26 -9.90
N VAL A 64 4.80 39.02 -9.42
CA VAL A 64 4.23 37.65 -9.36
C VAL A 64 4.08 37.05 -10.75
N VAL A 65 3.69 37.84 -11.75
CA VAL A 65 3.61 37.39 -13.15
C VAL A 65 4.99 37.03 -13.69
N ALA A 66 6.00 37.86 -13.43
CA ALA A 66 7.38 37.58 -13.80
C ALA A 66 7.90 36.29 -13.14
N ALA A 67 7.71 36.14 -11.81
CA ALA A 67 8.09 34.95 -11.06
C ALA A 67 7.45 33.66 -11.60
N LYS A 68 6.14 33.69 -11.88
CA LYS A 68 5.45 32.54 -12.50
C LYS A 68 6.04 32.18 -13.87
N ARG A 69 6.43 33.17 -14.66
CA ARG A 69 7.01 32.96 -15.98
C ARG A 69 8.40 32.32 -15.90
N VAL A 70 9.30 32.86 -15.09
CA VAL A 70 10.64 32.28 -14.93
C VAL A 70 10.56 30.86 -14.36
N LYS A 71 9.65 30.64 -13.41
CA LYS A 71 9.39 29.33 -12.80
C LYS A 71 8.84 28.30 -13.77
N SER A 72 8.03 28.72 -14.75
CA SER A 72 7.54 27.82 -15.82
C SER A 72 8.65 27.32 -16.75
N LYS A 73 9.81 27.99 -16.75
CA LYS A 73 11.03 27.59 -17.47
C LYS A 73 12.10 26.99 -16.55
N GLY A 74 11.73 26.58 -15.33
CA GLY A 74 12.65 25.93 -14.39
C GLY A 74 13.58 26.86 -13.61
N GLY A 75 13.41 28.18 -13.69
CA GLY A 75 14.23 29.13 -12.93
C GLY A 75 13.47 29.83 -11.80
N ASP A 76 14.06 30.90 -11.25
CA ASP A 76 13.52 31.62 -10.09
C ASP A 76 13.87 33.12 -10.14
N LEU A 77 13.16 33.93 -9.33
CA LEU A 77 13.34 35.38 -9.24
C LEU A 77 14.01 35.77 -7.92
N PHE A 78 15.18 36.40 -8.00
CA PHE A 78 15.98 36.82 -6.85
C PHE A 78 15.83 38.32 -6.62
N LEU A 79 15.44 38.70 -5.40
CA LEU A 79 15.24 40.09 -4.97
C LEU A 79 16.31 40.45 -3.93
N PHE A 80 16.98 41.59 -4.11
CA PHE A 80 17.89 42.14 -3.10
C PHE A 80 17.78 43.67 -3.06
N GLY A 81 18.36 44.31 -2.04
CA GLY A 81 18.31 45.77 -1.90
C GLY A 81 16.94 46.33 -1.48
N MET A 82 16.02 45.49 -0.97
CA MET A 82 14.71 45.96 -0.54
C MET A 82 14.81 46.86 0.69
N ASN A 83 14.23 48.06 0.64
CA ASN A 83 14.08 48.90 1.81
C ASN A 83 13.04 48.30 2.81
N PRO A 84 13.02 48.73 4.09
CA PRO A 84 12.12 48.18 5.10
C PRO A 84 10.63 48.25 4.75
N ASP A 85 10.19 49.33 4.07
CA ASP A 85 8.78 49.51 3.70
C ASP A 85 8.35 48.53 2.59
N VAL A 86 9.21 48.32 1.60
CA VAL A 86 8.99 47.33 0.53
C VAL A 86 8.99 45.90 1.10
N MET A 87 9.93 45.61 2.00
CA MET A 87 10.00 44.31 2.68
C MET A 87 8.73 44.03 3.49
N ALA A 88 8.26 44.99 4.29
CA ALA A 88 7.04 44.87 5.08
C ALA A 88 5.79 44.62 4.20
N VAL A 89 5.70 45.29 3.04
CA VAL A 89 4.61 45.09 2.08
C VAL A 89 4.62 43.67 1.49
N LEU A 90 5.79 43.13 1.13
CA LEU A 90 5.92 41.76 0.61
C LEU A 90 5.66 40.69 1.68
N GLU A 91 6.06 40.94 2.92
CA GLU A 91 5.76 40.09 4.08
C GLU A 91 4.26 40.04 4.38
N MET A 92 3.59 41.20 4.49
CA MET A 92 2.15 41.28 4.73
C MET A 92 1.33 40.60 3.63
N ALA A 93 1.82 40.61 2.39
CA ALA A 93 1.19 39.93 1.27
C ALA A 93 1.48 38.42 1.21
N GLY A 94 2.37 37.89 2.06
CA GLY A 94 2.78 36.48 2.07
C GLY A 94 3.64 36.07 0.87
N LEU A 95 4.22 37.04 0.15
CA LEU A 95 4.83 36.83 -1.16
C LEU A 95 6.33 36.55 -1.12
N LEU A 96 6.99 36.69 0.05
CA LEU A 96 8.37 36.22 0.23
C LEU A 96 8.54 34.70 0.01
N ARG A 97 7.45 33.93 -0.02
CA ARG A 97 7.48 32.50 -0.38
C ARG A 97 7.55 32.27 -1.89
N ILE A 98 7.24 33.30 -2.69
CA ILE A 98 7.19 33.23 -4.15
C ILE A 98 8.51 33.67 -4.78
N PHE A 99 9.29 34.50 -4.08
CA PHE A 99 10.58 35.04 -4.51
C PHE A 99 11.72 34.54 -3.62
N ARG A 100 12.96 34.64 -4.08
CA ARG A 100 14.16 34.41 -3.25
C ARG A 100 14.74 35.74 -2.81
N ALA A 101 14.75 36.01 -1.51
CA ALA A 101 15.42 37.18 -0.97
C ALA A 101 16.91 36.89 -0.76
N ALA A 102 17.76 37.81 -1.17
CA ALA A 102 19.20 37.77 -0.94
C ALA A 102 19.65 39.06 -0.24
N GLY A 103 20.69 38.97 0.60
CA GLY A 103 21.27 40.11 1.31
C GLY A 103 22.06 41.06 0.40
N GLY A 104 22.34 40.68 -0.84
CA GLY A 104 23.02 41.52 -1.82
C GLY A 104 23.24 40.81 -3.15
N GLU A 105 23.84 41.53 -4.10
CA GLU A 105 24.08 41.07 -5.47
C GLU A 105 24.98 39.82 -5.53
N GLU A 106 26.04 39.75 -4.71
CA GLU A 106 26.92 38.57 -4.64
C GLU A 106 26.20 37.34 -4.09
N GLU A 107 25.42 37.50 -3.03
CA GLU A 107 24.66 36.39 -2.44
C GLU A 107 23.58 35.87 -3.41
N ALA A 108 22.89 36.78 -4.11
CA ALA A 108 21.93 36.41 -5.14
C ALA A 108 22.61 35.60 -6.27
N TYR A 109 23.81 36.01 -6.69
CA TYR A 109 24.58 35.30 -7.70
C TYR A 109 25.02 33.90 -7.22
N GLU A 110 25.53 33.76 -6.00
CA GLU A 110 25.90 32.46 -5.42
C GLU A 110 24.68 31.53 -5.27
N GLN A 111 23.54 32.06 -4.84
CA GLN A 111 22.30 31.28 -4.72
C GLN A 111 21.81 30.82 -6.09
N ILE A 112 21.94 31.65 -7.13
CA ILE A 112 21.64 31.24 -8.51
C ILE A 112 22.61 30.15 -8.96
N GLN A 113 23.92 30.27 -8.74
CA GLN A 113 24.88 29.23 -9.12
C GLN A 113 24.58 27.87 -8.46
N LYS A 114 24.13 27.88 -7.20
CA LYS A 114 23.68 26.67 -6.49
C LYS A 114 22.35 26.13 -7.04
N ALA A 115 21.42 27.02 -7.42
CA ALA A 115 20.10 26.66 -7.92
C ALA A 115 20.08 26.24 -9.40
N SER A 116 21.04 26.75 -10.19
CA SER A 116 21.17 26.47 -11.63
C SER A 116 22.00 25.22 -11.93
N GLY A 117 22.53 24.53 -10.91
CA GLY A 117 23.30 23.29 -11.07
C GLY A 117 24.64 23.45 -11.80
N VAL A 118 25.10 24.67 -12.07
CA VAL A 118 26.34 24.91 -12.81
C VAL A 118 27.53 24.80 -11.84
N SER A 119 27.94 23.56 -11.53
CA SER A 119 29.31 23.32 -11.06
C SER A 119 30.25 23.45 -12.28
N PRO A 120 31.39 24.15 -12.20
CA PRO A 120 32.29 24.26 -13.34
C PRO A 120 32.77 22.85 -13.73
N ALA A 121 32.37 22.37 -14.91
CA ALA A 121 32.84 21.09 -15.41
C ALA A 121 34.37 21.15 -15.56
N ALA A 122 35.09 20.25 -14.88
CA ALA A 122 36.53 20.14 -14.99
C ALA A 122 36.88 19.26 -16.19
N LEU A 123 37.68 19.77 -17.12
CA LEU A 123 38.24 18.98 -18.21
C LEU A 123 39.31 18.03 -17.65
N TRP A 124 39.12 16.73 -17.84
CA TRP A 124 40.09 15.70 -17.47
C TRP A 124 40.58 14.97 -18.73
N ARG A 125 41.90 14.96 -18.92
CA ARG A 125 42.56 14.20 -19.98
C ARG A 125 42.91 12.81 -19.47
N ALA A 126 42.29 11.79 -20.03
CA ALA A 126 42.52 10.41 -19.65
C ALA A 126 43.83 9.84 -20.21
N PRO A 127 44.37 8.74 -19.65
CA PRO A 127 45.57 8.08 -20.15
C PRO A 127 45.47 7.60 -21.60
N SER A 128 44.27 7.25 -22.06
CA SER A 128 44.00 6.92 -23.46
C SER A 128 44.18 8.10 -24.42
N GLY A 129 44.22 9.33 -23.89
CA GLY A 129 44.16 10.55 -24.68
C GLY A 129 42.73 10.94 -25.08
N LEU A 130 41.72 10.56 -24.30
CA LEU A 130 40.37 11.10 -24.42
C LEU A 130 40.15 12.24 -23.43
N ASP A 131 39.29 13.19 -23.79
CA ASP A 131 38.89 14.30 -22.93
C ASP A 131 37.50 14.04 -22.34
N TYR A 132 37.39 14.12 -21.02
CA TYR A 132 36.13 13.99 -20.30
C TYR A 132 35.80 15.30 -19.60
N LEU A 133 34.54 15.70 -19.63
CA LEU A 133 34.01 16.77 -18.79
C LEU A 133 33.48 16.14 -17.51
N ILE A 134 34.12 16.44 -16.38
CA ILE A 134 33.73 15.90 -15.08
C ILE A 134 32.96 16.95 -14.27
N LYS A 135 31.81 16.53 -13.74
CA LYS A 135 30.99 17.33 -12.83
C LYS A 135 30.76 16.58 -11.52
N ASP A 136 30.44 17.31 -10.47
CA ASP A 136 29.83 16.72 -9.28
C ASP A 136 28.42 16.24 -9.63
N ALA A 137 28.09 15.02 -9.20
CA ALA A 137 26.74 14.49 -9.32
C ALA A 137 26.16 14.34 -7.91
N GLY A 138 24.95 14.82 -7.69
CA GLY A 138 24.21 14.66 -6.43
C GLY A 138 24.75 15.45 -5.22
N ALA A 139 24.10 15.27 -4.07
CA ALA A 139 24.50 15.88 -2.80
C ALA A 139 25.70 15.13 -2.19
N ALA A 140 26.81 15.84 -1.96
CA ALA A 140 28.12 15.32 -1.54
C ALA A 140 28.19 14.43 -0.28
N ALA A 141 27.07 14.13 0.39
CA ALA A 141 27.02 13.44 1.68
C ALA A 141 26.52 11.98 1.62
N GLN A 142 26.01 11.48 0.50
CA GLN A 142 25.50 10.11 0.42
C GLN A 142 26.57 9.10 -0.01
N VAL A 143 26.62 7.98 0.70
CA VAL A 143 27.51 6.85 0.39
C VAL A 143 26.85 5.92 -0.62
N SER A 144 27.62 5.47 -1.61
CA SER A 144 27.19 4.51 -2.62
C SER A 144 27.54 3.07 -2.22
N HIS A 145 26.63 2.13 -2.48
CA HIS A 145 26.78 0.71 -2.17
C HIS A 145 26.32 -0.16 -3.35
N LEU A 146 26.75 -1.42 -3.37
CA LEU A 146 26.23 -2.43 -4.29
C LEU A 146 25.41 -3.46 -3.51
N ASP A 147 24.12 -3.54 -3.81
CA ASP A 147 23.23 -4.53 -3.21
C ASP A 147 23.19 -5.79 -4.10
N ILE A 148 23.54 -6.94 -3.52
CA ILE A 148 23.58 -8.23 -4.21
C ILE A 148 22.28 -8.99 -4.00
N TRP A 149 21.64 -9.39 -5.09
CA TRP A 149 20.42 -10.18 -5.11
C TRP A 149 20.73 -11.64 -5.45
N GLY A 150 20.13 -12.57 -4.70
CA GLY A 150 20.33 -14.01 -4.88
C GLY A 150 21.78 -14.45 -4.67
N GLU A 151 22.08 -15.68 -5.07
CA GLU A 151 23.44 -16.22 -5.04
C GLU A 151 24.19 -15.82 -6.31
N ALA A 152 24.71 -14.58 -6.35
CA ALA A 152 25.43 -14.02 -7.49
C ALA A 152 26.75 -14.75 -7.86
N ALA A 153 27.12 -15.86 -7.22
CA ALA A 153 28.39 -16.57 -7.41
C ALA A 153 28.28 -17.87 -8.24
N GLN A 154 27.07 -18.31 -8.60
CA GLN A 154 26.86 -19.55 -9.36
C GLN A 154 25.97 -19.31 -10.58
N ALA A 155 26.18 -20.07 -11.66
CA ALA A 155 25.31 -20.05 -12.82
C ALA A 155 23.85 -20.33 -12.38
N PRO A 156 22.84 -19.62 -12.91
CA PRO A 156 21.45 -19.77 -12.48
C PRO A 156 20.99 -21.23 -12.62
N SER A 157 20.85 -21.96 -11.52
CA SER A 157 20.23 -23.30 -11.55
C SER A 157 18.70 -23.16 -11.46
N ALA A 158 17.96 -24.05 -12.11
CA ALA A 158 16.49 -24.02 -12.09
C ALA A 158 15.88 -24.25 -10.70
N ASP A 159 16.69 -24.71 -9.74
CA ASP A 159 16.29 -24.93 -8.35
C ASP A 159 16.44 -23.66 -7.48
N CYS A 160 16.83 -22.53 -8.07
CA CYS A 160 16.91 -21.24 -7.36
C CYS A 160 15.50 -20.63 -7.16
N ALA A 161 15.16 -20.34 -5.90
CA ALA A 161 13.91 -19.66 -5.54
C ALA A 161 13.90 -18.22 -6.10
N LEU A 162 13.03 -17.96 -7.07
CA LEU A 162 12.73 -16.62 -7.57
C LEU A 162 12.41 -15.67 -6.41
N ILE A 163 13.07 -14.52 -6.40
CA ILE A 163 12.86 -13.47 -5.41
C ILE A 163 11.84 -12.48 -6.00
N SER A 164 10.69 -12.35 -5.34
CA SER A 164 9.72 -11.30 -5.64
C SER A 164 10.24 -9.96 -5.11
N VAL A 165 10.30 -8.96 -5.99
CA VAL A 165 10.81 -7.61 -5.71
C VAL A 165 9.96 -6.57 -6.42
N ARG A 166 9.93 -5.35 -5.90
CA ARG A 166 9.36 -4.20 -6.62
C ARG A 166 10.42 -3.54 -7.49
N LEU A 167 10.01 -2.94 -8.60
CA LEU A 167 10.93 -2.19 -9.46
C LEU A 167 11.68 -1.08 -8.68
N SER A 168 11.00 -0.39 -7.76
CA SER A 168 11.65 0.62 -6.92
C SER A 168 12.68 0.06 -5.93
N GLU A 169 12.59 -1.22 -5.53
CA GLU A 169 13.62 -1.87 -4.70
C GLU A 169 14.90 -2.12 -5.50
N LEU A 170 14.78 -2.31 -6.82
CA LEU A 170 15.90 -2.55 -7.73
C LEU A 170 16.59 -1.27 -8.17
N GLY A 171 15.83 -0.22 -8.48
CA GLY A 171 16.36 1.07 -8.92
C GLY A 171 17.13 0.95 -10.24
N PHE A 172 18.44 1.10 -10.18
CA PHE A 172 19.35 0.78 -11.28
C PHE A 172 20.00 -0.58 -11.01
N SER A 173 19.56 -1.61 -11.72
CA SER A 173 20.00 -2.98 -11.50
C SER A 173 20.30 -3.73 -12.78
N PHE A 174 21.04 -4.82 -12.64
CA PHE A 174 21.36 -5.74 -13.73
C PHE A 174 21.51 -7.16 -13.19
N GLY A 175 21.19 -8.15 -14.02
CA GLY A 175 21.31 -9.56 -13.64
C GLY A 175 20.41 -10.48 -14.46
N VAL A 176 19.84 -11.48 -13.79
CA VAL A 176 18.95 -12.48 -14.38
C VAL A 176 17.60 -12.44 -13.66
N GLY A 177 16.53 -12.31 -14.43
CA GLY A 177 15.16 -12.29 -13.94
C GLY A 177 14.16 -12.57 -15.06
N GLY A 178 12.87 -12.45 -14.75
CA GLY A 178 11.78 -12.68 -15.69
C GLY A 178 10.52 -11.88 -15.32
N PHE A 179 9.65 -11.69 -16.30
CA PHE A 179 8.34 -11.08 -16.11
C PHE A 179 7.26 -12.15 -16.04
N GLY A 180 6.24 -11.91 -15.22
CA GLY A 180 5.09 -12.80 -15.08
C GLY A 180 4.10 -12.27 -14.06
N GLY A 181 2.87 -12.78 -14.08
CA GLY A 181 1.89 -12.49 -13.02
C GLY A 181 2.21 -13.16 -11.68
N ASP A 182 3.01 -14.23 -11.73
CA ASP A 182 3.45 -15.05 -10.60
C ASP A 182 4.84 -15.64 -10.89
N ARG A 183 5.44 -16.31 -9.89
CA ARG A 183 6.76 -16.97 -10.03
C ARG A 183 6.79 -18.03 -11.13
N VAL A 184 5.69 -18.71 -11.42
CA VAL A 184 5.65 -19.79 -12.42
C VAL A 184 5.78 -19.18 -13.82
N GLN A 185 4.96 -18.18 -14.12
CA GLN A 185 5.03 -17.44 -15.38
C GLN A 185 6.39 -16.74 -15.53
N ALA A 186 6.90 -16.13 -14.46
CA ALA A 186 8.21 -15.48 -14.51
C ALA A 186 9.36 -16.46 -14.74
N ALA A 187 9.25 -17.71 -14.27
CA ALA A 187 10.23 -18.76 -14.51
C ALA A 187 10.28 -19.19 -15.99
N GLU A 188 9.18 -19.07 -16.74
CA GLU A 188 9.11 -19.40 -18.16
C GLU A 188 9.81 -18.33 -19.03
N ALA A 189 9.87 -17.08 -18.55
CA ALA A 189 10.42 -15.93 -19.28
C ALA A 189 11.78 -15.43 -18.71
N LEU A 190 12.58 -16.32 -18.13
CA LEU A 190 13.86 -15.95 -17.53
C LEU A 190 14.93 -15.60 -18.56
N GLY A 191 15.69 -14.54 -18.29
CA GLY A 191 16.91 -14.24 -19.00
C GLY A 191 17.60 -12.98 -18.49
N LEU A 192 18.39 -12.31 -19.34
CA LEU A 192 19.12 -11.12 -18.91
C LEU A 192 18.17 -9.97 -18.65
N MET A 193 18.32 -9.33 -17.51
CA MET A 193 17.47 -8.25 -17.05
C MET A 193 18.29 -7.01 -16.70
N ILE A 194 17.73 -5.85 -17.00
CA ILE A 194 18.25 -4.53 -16.64
C ILE A 194 17.08 -3.66 -16.16
N THR A 195 17.32 -2.85 -15.12
CA THR A 195 16.33 -1.89 -14.61
C THR A 195 16.92 -0.49 -14.48
N ALA A 196 16.06 0.50 -14.63
CA ALA A 196 16.40 1.92 -14.50
C ALA A 196 15.17 2.72 -14.04
N SER A 197 15.04 2.93 -12.73
CA SER A 197 13.99 3.71 -12.05
C SER A 197 12.54 3.33 -12.39
N CYS A 198 12.06 3.71 -13.57
CA CYS A 198 10.72 3.43 -14.09
C CYS A 198 10.70 2.44 -15.26
N PHE A 199 11.86 1.88 -15.62
CA PHE A 199 12.01 0.92 -16.70
C PHE A 199 12.55 -0.41 -16.19
N ALA A 200 12.04 -1.51 -16.71
CA ALA A 200 12.67 -2.82 -16.64
C ALA A 200 12.66 -3.44 -18.03
N GLY A 201 13.76 -4.04 -18.46
CA GLY A 201 13.84 -4.82 -19.69
C GLY A 201 14.36 -6.23 -19.38
N VAL A 202 13.84 -7.22 -20.11
CA VAL A 202 14.35 -8.60 -20.07
C VAL A 202 14.48 -9.15 -21.48
N ILE A 203 15.53 -9.92 -21.76
CA ILE A 203 15.56 -10.83 -22.91
C ILE A 203 15.38 -12.27 -22.42
N PRO A 204 14.21 -12.89 -22.65
CA PRO A 204 14.00 -14.28 -22.29
C PRO A 204 14.96 -15.22 -23.04
N ALA A 205 15.47 -16.21 -22.32
CA ALA A 205 16.23 -17.34 -22.87
C ALA A 205 15.26 -18.45 -23.33
N ASP A 206 14.21 -18.10 -24.07
CA ASP A 206 13.14 -18.99 -24.50
C ASP A 206 13.36 -19.59 -25.90
N GLY A 207 14.41 -19.15 -26.60
CA GLY A 207 14.72 -19.50 -27.99
C GLY A 207 14.07 -18.60 -29.04
N ASN A 208 13.06 -17.79 -28.67
CA ASN A 208 12.56 -16.71 -29.52
C ASN A 208 13.45 -15.47 -29.39
N ASN A 209 13.96 -15.22 -28.18
CA ASN A 209 14.94 -14.18 -27.87
C ASN A 209 14.50 -12.77 -28.29
N LEU A 210 13.20 -12.50 -28.15
CA LEU A 210 12.62 -11.18 -28.32
C LEU A 210 12.65 -10.46 -26.97
N PRO A 211 13.26 -9.27 -26.87
CA PRO A 211 13.21 -8.48 -25.65
C PRO A 211 11.77 -8.10 -25.28
N ASP A 212 11.50 -8.06 -23.98
CA ASP A 212 10.26 -7.55 -23.40
C ASP A 212 10.61 -6.45 -22.38
N PHE A 213 9.68 -5.53 -22.12
CA PHE A 213 9.94 -4.43 -21.20
C PHE A 213 8.69 -3.95 -20.46
N ILE A 214 8.91 -3.30 -19.32
CA ILE A 214 7.90 -2.65 -18.51
C ILE A 214 8.27 -1.17 -18.33
N ALA A 215 7.34 -0.30 -18.67
CA ALA A 215 7.39 1.14 -18.40
C ALA A 215 6.42 1.47 -17.25
N ALA A 216 6.94 1.52 -16.03
CA ALA A 216 6.14 1.65 -14.82
C ALA A 216 5.81 3.11 -14.49
N LYS A 217 4.53 3.47 -14.46
CA LYS A 217 4.06 4.75 -13.86
C LYS A 217 4.19 4.76 -12.34
N LYS A 218 4.17 3.57 -11.73
CA LYS A 218 4.27 3.36 -10.29
C LYS A 218 5.26 2.24 -9.98
N PRO A 219 6.57 2.54 -9.97
CA PRO A 219 7.61 1.54 -9.69
C PRO A 219 7.42 0.81 -8.35
N ASP A 220 6.86 1.49 -7.35
CA ASP A 220 6.53 0.91 -6.03
C ASP A 220 5.39 -0.13 -6.04
N GLU A 221 4.58 -0.15 -7.10
CA GLU A 221 3.45 -1.09 -7.27
C GLU A 221 3.74 -2.13 -8.36
N THR A 222 4.94 -2.10 -8.96
CA THR A 222 5.30 -2.96 -10.11
C THR A 222 6.11 -4.16 -9.64
N PRO A 223 5.52 -5.37 -9.56
CA PRO A 223 6.24 -6.59 -9.21
C PRO A 223 7.19 -7.01 -10.35
N LEU A 224 8.36 -7.52 -9.96
CA LEU A 224 9.34 -8.17 -10.80
C LEU A 224 9.88 -9.41 -10.07
N PHE A 225 10.44 -10.34 -10.83
CA PHE A 225 11.04 -11.54 -10.28
C PHE A 225 12.48 -11.69 -10.75
N ILE A 226 13.39 -11.91 -9.80
CA ILE A 226 14.82 -12.03 -10.08
C ILE A 226 15.37 -13.32 -9.47
N ILE A 227 16.38 -13.89 -10.13
CA ILE A 227 17.15 -15.02 -9.61
C ILE A 227 18.42 -14.50 -8.95
N SER A 228 19.15 -13.64 -9.67
CA SER A 228 20.40 -13.07 -9.21
C SER A 228 20.66 -11.74 -9.89
N GLY A 229 21.46 -10.90 -9.26
CA GLY A 229 21.86 -9.62 -9.85
C GLY A 229 22.48 -8.67 -8.83
N ALA A 230 22.69 -7.44 -9.27
CA ALA A 230 23.17 -6.36 -8.43
C ALA A 230 22.43 -5.05 -8.70
N SER A 231 22.22 -4.26 -7.66
CA SER A 231 21.65 -2.92 -7.73
C SER A 231 22.63 -1.88 -7.21
N LEU A 232 22.72 -0.75 -7.91
CA LEU A 232 23.39 0.45 -7.41
C LEU A 232 22.48 1.13 -6.39
N ALA A 233 23.00 1.38 -5.19
CA ALA A 233 22.29 2.05 -4.10
C ALA A 233 23.02 3.31 -3.65
N GLY A 234 22.26 4.31 -3.23
CA GLY A 234 22.76 5.66 -2.92
C GLY A 234 22.74 6.57 -4.15
N ALA A 235 23.53 7.64 -4.10
CA ALA A 235 23.68 8.61 -5.20
C ALA A 235 25.01 8.42 -5.93
N PRO A 236 25.11 8.79 -7.22
CA PRO A 236 26.40 8.95 -7.87
C PRO A 236 27.14 10.12 -7.22
N GLN A 237 28.47 10.10 -7.24
CA GLN A 237 29.30 11.21 -6.72
C GLN A 237 29.83 12.12 -7.83
N LYS A 238 30.04 11.56 -9.02
CA LYS A 238 30.56 12.27 -10.18
C LYS A 238 29.78 11.89 -11.41
N MET A 239 29.68 12.83 -12.35
CA MET A 239 29.23 12.57 -13.71
C MET A 239 30.38 12.88 -14.66
N ALA A 240 30.67 11.95 -15.56
CA ALA A 240 31.62 12.13 -16.65
C ALA A 240 30.86 12.20 -17.97
N GLU A 241 31.17 13.21 -18.77
CA GLU A 241 30.67 13.36 -20.13
C GLU A 241 31.81 13.23 -21.13
N LEU A 242 31.70 12.23 -22.00
CA LEU A 242 32.56 12.05 -23.15
C LEU A 242 31.89 12.73 -24.36
N PRO A 243 32.42 13.87 -24.83
CA PRO A 243 31.84 14.60 -25.95
C PRO A 243 31.94 13.81 -27.25
N ALA A 244 31.16 14.22 -28.25
CA ALA A 244 31.14 13.56 -29.56
C ALA A 244 32.53 13.57 -30.21
N GLN A 245 32.99 12.38 -30.59
CA GLN A 245 34.34 12.17 -31.10
C GLN A 245 34.42 10.99 -32.08
N LYS A 246 35.63 10.66 -32.53
CA LYS A 246 35.88 9.42 -33.29
C LYS A 246 35.55 8.20 -32.41
N PRO A 247 35.05 7.09 -32.98
CA PRO A 247 34.69 5.91 -32.21
C PRO A 247 35.83 5.44 -31.31
N THR A 248 35.56 5.33 -30.01
CA THR A 248 36.38 4.60 -29.02
C THR A 248 35.72 3.27 -28.67
N THR A 249 36.35 2.43 -27.85
CA THR A 249 35.79 1.17 -27.38
C THR A 249 35.31 1.24 -25.94
N PHE A 250 34.38 0.36 -25.57
CA PHE A 250 33.93 0.20 -24.20
C PHE A 250 35.07 -0.18 -23.25
N GLU A 251 36.04 -0.98 -23.72
CA GLU A 251 37.26 -1.32 -22.98
C GLU A 251 38.06 -0.07 -22.58
N ILE A 252 38.35 0.81 -23.54
CA ILE A 252 39.12 2.04 -23.31
C ILE A 252 38.38 2.92 -22.31
N LEU A 253 37.06 3.07 -22.48
CA LEU A 253 36.24 3.88 -21.59
C LEU A 253 36.25 3.34 -20.16
N LYS A 254 36.10 2.03 -19.96
CA LYS A 254 36.20 1.41 -18.62
C LYS A 254 37.57 1.63 -17.99
N ASN A 255 38.64 1.47 -18.76
CA ASN A 255 40.01 1.67 -18.29
C ASN A 255 40.27 3.13 -17.89
N ASP A 256 39.76 4.09 -18.66
CA ASP A 256 39.85 5.51 -18.33
C ASP A 256 39.08 5.85 -17.05
N LEU A 257 37.83 5.39 -16.91
CA LEU A 257 37.03 5.64 -15.71
C LEU A 257 37.67 5.05 -14.45
N ARG A 258 38.29 3.86 -14.59
CA ARG A 258 39.10 3.26 -13.52
C ARG A 258 40.29 4.15 -13.15
N ALA A 259 41.06 4.58 -14.15
CA ALA A 259 42.21 5.46 -13.92
C ALA A 259 41.81 6.80 -13.28
N TYR A 260 40.65 7.35 -13.65
CA TYR A 260 40.10 8.55 -13.00
C TYR A 260 39.84 8.31 -11.52
N CYS A 261 39.15 7.22 -11.16
CA CYS A 261 38.87 6.88 -9.77
C CYS A 261 40.14 6.66 -8.96
N ASP A 262 41.14 6.02 -9.55
CA ASP A 262 42.45 5.82 -8.92
C ASP A 262 43.14 7.17 -8.63
N ALA A 263 43.08 8.12 -9.58
CA ALA A 263 43.67 9.45 -9.46
C ALA A 263 43.01 10.33 -8.38
N VAL A 264 41.71 10.18 -8.14
CA VAL A 264 40.96 10.95 -7.12
C VAL A 264 40.92 10.27 -5.75
N GLY A 265 41.76 9.26 -5.52
CA GLY A 265 41.93 8.61 -4.21
C GLY A 265 40.94 7.49 -3.90
N ALA A 266 40.20 6.98 -4.91
CA ALA A 266 39.27 5.87 -4.78
C ALA A 266 39.82 4.53 -5.31
N ALA A 267 41.15 4.39 -5.40
CA ALA A 267 41.82 3.24 -6.02
C ALA A 267 41.46 1.87 -5.41
N ASN A 268 41.08 1.87 -4.12
CA ASN A 268 40.74 0.67 -3.35
C ASN A 268 39.23 0.36 -3.34
N LEU A 269 38.42 1.06 -4.16
CA LEU A 269 36.97 0.86 -4.20
C LEU A 269 36.52 0.32 -5.57
N PRO A 270 35.61 -0.66 -5.61
CA PRO A 270 34.87 -0.99 -6.83
C PRO A 270 34.10 0.25 -7.33
N LEU A 271 33.89 0.33 -8.64
CA LEU A 271 33.20 1.47 -9.27
C LEU A 271 31.91 0.97 -9.91
N GLY A 272 30.77 1.31 -9.34
CA GLY A 272 29.49 1.18 -10.01
C GLY A 272 29.34 2.28 -11.05
N PHE A 273 28.65 2.00 -12.15
CA PHE A 273 28.35 3.03 -13.15
C PHE A 273 27.01 2.80 -13.83
N ILE A 274 26.42 3.92 -14.23
CA ILE A 274 25.33 3.98 -15.21
C ILE A 274 25.92 4.71 -16.41
N LEU A 275 25.88 4.09 -17.58
CA LEU A 275 26.41 4.66 -18.81
C LEU A 275 25.28 4.74 -19.83
N LEU A 276 25.12 5.91 -20.43
CA LEU A 276 24.26 6.11 -21.56
C LEU A 276 25.13 6.61 -22.71
N ALA A 277 25.24 5.81 -23.77
CA ALA A 277 26.15 6.07 -24.88
C ALA A 277 25.42 6.11 -26.21
N GLU A 278 25.87 7.00 -27.08
CA GLU A 278 25.57 6.89 -28.50
C GLU A 278 26.59 5.96 -29.16
N VAL A 279 26.08 4.96 -29.87
CA VAL A 279 26.88 3.88 -30.44
C VAL A 279 26.57 3.75 -31.94
N PRO A 280 27.59 3.50 -32.79
CA PRO A 280 27.38 3.25 -34.21
C PRO A 280 27.04 1.78 -34.51
N GLU A 281 27.44 0.88 -33.62
CA GLU A 281 27.18 -0.56 -33.64
C GLU A 281 27.36 -1.10 -32.21
N VAL A 282 26.66 -2.19 -31.89
CA VAL A 282 26.78 -2.87 -30.59
C VAL A 282 27.17 -4.32 -30.81
N ALA A 283 28.12 -4.82 -30.02
CA ALA A 283 28.45 -6.23 -29.95
C ALA A 283 28.28 -6.72 -28.51
N GLY A 284 27.97 -8.00 -28.36
CA GLY A 284 27.76 -8.57 -27.03
C GLY A 284 27.38 -10.03 -27.05
N ALA A 285 26.85 -10.49 -25.92
CA ALA A 285 26.36 -11.85 -25.81
C ALA A 285 25.20 -11.96 -24.81
N TYR A 286 24.33 -12.95 -25.01
CA TYR A 286 23.15 -13.20 -24.18
C TYR A 286 22.84 -14.70 -24.09
N TYR A 287 21.86 -15.09 -23.29
CA TYR A 287 21.42 -16.49 -23.16
C TYR A 287 20.33 -16.80 -24.19
N ALA A 288 20.60 -17.73 -25.13
CA ALA A 288 19.65 -18.07 -26.19
C ALA A 288 18.53 -19.00 -25.69
N HIS A 289 18.89 -20.05 -24.96
CA HIS A 289 17.94 -21.04 -24.43
C HIS A 289 18.05 -21.20 -22.92
N SER A 290 16.99 -21.69 -22.27
CA SER A 290 16.97 -21.95 -20.82
C SER A 290 18.09 -22.91 -20.40
N ALA A 291 18.45 -23.86 -21.26
CA ALA A 291 19.59 -24.75 -21.04
C ALA A 291 20.95 -24.03 -21.09
N ASP A 292 21.05 -22.92 -21.81
CA ASP A 292 22.26 -22.09 -21.88
C ASP A 292 22.37 -21.19 -20.66
N LEU A 293 21.26 -20.62 -20.19
CA LEU A 293 21.18 -19.92 -18.91
C LEU A 293 21.67 -20.80 -17.76
N LYS A 294 21.17 -22.05 -17.68
CA LYS A 294 21.57 -23.02 -16.65
C LYS A 294 23.04 -23.43 -16.71
N ALA A 295 23.59 -23.48 -17.92
CA ALA A 295 24.97 -23.88 -18.14
C ALA A 295 25.96 -22.72 -18.23
N GLY A 296 25.50 -21.46 -18.10
CA GLY A 296 26.32 -20.27 -18.29
C GLY A 296 26.85 -20.09 -19.73
N ARG A 297 26.22 -20.69 -20.74
CA ARG A 297 26.64 -20.57 -22.14
C ARG A 297 26.04 -19.33 -22.79
N LEU A 298 26.87 -18.55 -23.49
CA LEU A 298 26.44 -17.31 -24.13
C LEU A 298 26.44 -17.45 -25.65
N LYS A 299 25.47 -16.80 -26.30
CA LYS A 299 25.42 -16.62 -27.76
C LYS A 299 25.82 -15.19 -28.09
N SER A 300 26.85 -15.04 -28.91
CA SER A 300 27.30 -13.72 -29.39
C SER A 300 26.30 -13.10 -30.36
N VAL A 301 26.21 -11.78 -30.33
CA VAL A 301 25.38 -10.96 -31.22
C VAL A 301 26.14 -9.69 -31.59
N ALA A 302 25.97 -9.25 -32.84
CA ALA A 302 26.48 -7.98 -33.34
C ALA A 302 25.36 -7.28 -34.11
N LEU A 303 25.09 -6.03 -33.75
CA LEU A 303 24.04 -5.18 -34.30
C LEU A 303 24.72 -3.98 -34.99
N PRO A 304 24.78 -3.95 -36.32
CA PRO A 304 25.46 -2.90 -37.09
C PRO A 304 24.60 -1.63 -37.22
N GLU A 305 23.81 -1.32 -36.20
CA GLU A 305 22.81 -0.27 -36.20
C GLU A 305 23.21 0.83 -35.21
N ARG A 306 22.96 2.08 -35.60
CA ARG A 306 23.20 3.23 -34.72
C ARG A 306 22.06 3.35 -33.72
N GLY A 307 22.37 3.79 -32.51
CA GLY A 307 21.36 4.05 -31.50
C GLY A 307 21.94 4.50 -30.18
N VAL A 308 21.16 4.31 -29.12
CA VAL A 308 21.55 4.60 -27.74
C VAL A 308 21.68 3.29 -26.97
N PHE A 309 22.71 3.21 -26.15
CA PHE A 309 22.99 2.05 -25.32
C PHE A 309 23.03 2.43 -23.85
N LEU A 310 22.07 1.94 -23.07
CA LEU A 310 22.03 2.07 -21.61
C LEU A 310 22.73 0.87 -21.00
N ILE A 311 23.76 1.11 -20.19
CA ILE A 311 24.52 0.07 -19.50
C ILE A 311 24.50 0.36 -18.01
N VAL A 312 24.17 -0.64 -17.21
CA VAL A 312 24.35 -0.60 -15.74
C VAL A 312 25.34 -1.70 -15.38
N GLY A 313 26.34 -1.36 -14.57
CA GLY A 313 27.38 -2.31 -14.24
C GLY A 313 28.30 -1.88 -13.11
N MET A 314 29.33 -2.68 -12.91
CA MET A 314 30.45 -2.37 -12.02
C MET A 314 31.78 -2.70 -12.68
N ILE A 315 32.82 -1.97 -12.27
CA ILE A 315 34.22 -2.25 -12.55
C ILE A 315 34.85 -2.68 -11.21
N PRO A 316 35.57 -3.81 -11.14
CA PRO A 316 36.24 -4.24 -9.91
C PRO A 316 37.35 -3.27 -9.48
N GLU A 317 37.82 -3.42 -8.25
CA GLU A 317 39.05 -2.77 -7.77
C GLU A 317 40.26 -3.14 -8.65
N SER A 318 41.26 -2.26 -8.68
CA SER A 318 42.48 -2.48 -9.47
C SER A 318 43.14 -3.83 -9.12
N GLY A 319 43.39 -4.66 -10.14
CA GLY A 319 44.00 -5.98 -10.00
C GLY A 319 43.07 -7.12 -9.56
N LYS A 320 41.76 -6.88 -9.37
CA LYS A 320 40.77 -7.93 -9.08
C LYS A 320 39.91 -8.25 -10.30
N THR A 321 39.46 -9.50 -10.42
CA THR A 321 38.49 -9.93 -11.43
C THR A 321 37.07 -9.92 -10.86
N THR A 322 36.11 -9.48 -11.66
CA THR A 322 34.67 -9.61 -11.34
C THR A 322 34.19 -11.02 -11.66
N PRO A 323 33.37 -11.65 -10.80
CA PRO A 323 32.59 -12.82 -11.20
C PRO A 323 31.78 -12.52 -12.46
N ASP A 324 31.62 -13.52 -13.34
CA ASP A 324 30.90 -13.36 -14.60
C ASP A 324 29.45 -12.90 -14.43
N ALA A 325 28.83 -13.25 -13.31
CA ALA A 325 27.46 -12.85 -12.95
C ALA A 325 27.33 -11.37 -12.52
N LEU A 326 28.45 -10.67 -12.31
CA LEU A 326 28.49 -9.23 -12.02
C LEU A 326 29.00 -8.40 -13.23
N ARG A 327 28.97 -9.00 -14.43
CA ARG A 327 29.20 -8.28 -15.68
C ARG A 327 28.10 -7.23 -15.89
N ALA A 328 28.48 -6.08 -16.45
CA ALA A 328 27.53 -5.05 -16.83
C ALA A 328 26.49 -5.61 -17.80
N VAL A 329 25.23 -5.21 -17.68
CA VAL A 329 24.18 -5.53 -18.66
C VAL A 329 23.79 -4.24 -19.35
N GLY A 330 23.54 -4.31 -20.65
CA GLY A 330 23.06 -3.17 -21.42
C GLY A 330 21.78 -3.45 -22.20
N ALA A 331 20.95 -2.42 -22.36
CA ALA A 331 19.79 -2.36 -23.24
C ALA A 331 20.08 -1.41 -24.41
N PHE A 332 20.02 -1.93 -25.63
CA PHE A 332 20.24 -1.18 -26.86
C PHE A 332 18.91 -0.74 -27.47
N PHE A 333 18.81 0.55 -27.80
CA PHE A 333 17.66 1.19 -28.42
C PHE A 333 18.06 1.68 -29.81
N LYS A 334 17.56 1.01 -30.83
CA LYS A 334 17.82 1.29 -32.24
C LYS A 334 17.27 2.66 -32.63
N ASP A 335 18.03 3.42 -33.43
CA ASP A 335 17.65 4.72 -33.99
C ASP A 335 17.23 5.78 -32.95
N ALA A 336 17.49 5.52 -31.66
CA ALA A 336 17.22 6.45 -30.57
C ALA A 336 18.22 7.62 -30.58
N ALA A 337 17.74 8.79 -30.18
CA ALA A 337 18.58 9.97 -29.96
C ALA A 337 19.01 10.04 -28.50
N MET A 338 20.23 10.53 -28.25
CA MET A 338 20.72 10.77 -26.88
C MET A 338 19.78 11.72 -26.11
N PRO A 339 19.26 11.35 -24.93
CA PRO A 339 18.39 12.23 -24.15
C PRO A 339 19.14 13.39 -23.55
N ASP A 340 18.40 14.46 -23.33
CA ASP A 340 18.83 15.55 -22.46
C ASP A 340 18.48 15.19 -21.00
N VAL A 341 19.46 14.64 -20.29
CA VAL A 341 19.34 14.27 -18.87
C VAL A 341 20.10 15.29 -18.01
N GLY A 342 19.62 15.63 -16.81
CA GLY A 342 20.43 16.41 -15.87
C GLY A 342 21.56 15.59 -15.24
N ASP A 343 22.07 16.10 -14.11
CA ASP A 343 23.14 15.44 -13.35
C ASP A 343 22.62 14.25 -12.52
N ASP A 344 21.29 14.09 -12.37
CA ASP A 344 20.66 12.97 -11.68
C ASP A 344 20.23 11.87 -12.69
N PRO A 345 20.73 10.63 -12.58
CA PRO A 345 20.31 9.54 -13.46
C PRO A 345 18.83 9.18 -13.29
N ALA A 346 18.16 9.55 -12.19
CA ALA A 346 16.72 9.36 -12.04
C ALA A 346 15.90 10.21 -13.03
N GLU A 347 16.49 11.30 -13.56
CA GLU A 347 15.89 12.14 -14.60
C GLU A 347 15.98 11.52 -16.00
N ILE A 348 16.63 10.35 -16.16
CA ILE A 348 16.62 9.67 -17.45
C ILE A 348 15.15 9.40 -17.81
N ALA A 349 14.63 10.22 -18.70
CA ALA A 349 13.26 10.21 -19.19
C ALA A 349 13.06 9.02 -20.14
N LEU A 350 13.23 7.80 -19.63
CA LEU A 350 13.13 6.55 -20.41
C LEU A 350 11.78 6.43 -21.14
N HIS A 351 10.73 7.12 -20.68
CA HIS A 351 9.45 7.19 -21.39
C HIS A 351 9.54 7.80 -22.81
N GLU A 352 10.57 8.60 -23.10
CA GLU A 352 10.88 9.10 -24.45
C GLU A 352 11.58 8.04 -25.33
N PHE A 353 12.19 7.02 -24.72
CA PHE A 353 12.93 5.91 -25.34
C PHE A 353 12.09 4.64 -25.52
N ILE A 354 11.05 4.52 -24.70
CA ILE A 354 10.18 3.35 -24.55
C ILE A 354 9.26 3.12 -25.76
N GLY A 355 9.24 4.02 -26.76
CA GLY A 355 8.33 3.97 -27.91
C GLY A 355 8.21 2.59 -28.59
N GLU A 356 9.34 1.99 -28.94
CA GLU A 356 9.41 0.62 -29.49
C GLU A 356 10.10 -0.39 -28.56
N GLY A 357 10.60 0.05 -27.41
CA GLY A 357 11.36 -0.79 -26.46
C GLY A 357 12.82 -1.02 -26.87
N PRO A 358 13.57 -1.83 -26.11
CA PRO A 358 14.93 -2.21 -26.47
C PRO A 358 14.92 -3.22 -27.64
N GLU A 359 15.77 -2.98 -28.65
CA GLU A 359 16.02 -3.93 -29.74
C GLU A 359 16.79 -5.16 -29.23
N GLN A 360 17.61 -4.98 -28.19
CA GLN A 360 18.41 -6.06 -27.60
C GLN A 360 18.82 -5.76 -26.16
N ILE A 361 18.95 -6.81 -25.35
CA ILE A 361 19.55 -6.76 -24.01
C ILE A 361 20.69 -7.78 -23.96
N LEU A 362 21.89 -7.35 -23.54
CA LEU A 362 23.09 -8.18 -23.66
C LEU A 362 24.16 -7.81 -22.63
N TYR A 363 25.11 -8.72 -22.45
CA TYR A 363 26.42 -8.37 -21.91
C TYR A 363 27.22 -7.63 -23.00
N PRO A 364 27.61 -6.36 -22.79
CA PRO A 364 28.35 -5.58 -23.77
C PRO A 364 29.74 -6.18 -24.00
N ALA A 365 30.12 -6.35 -25.26
CA ALA A 365 31.47 -6.75 -25.63
C ALA A 365 32.44 -5.57 -25.48
N GLU A 366 33.70 -5.85 -25.12
CA GLU A 366 34.73 -4.84 -24.87
C GLU A 366 35.03 -3.99 -26.12
N GLU A 367 34.91 -4.60 -27.30
CA GLU A 367 35.08 -3.98 -28.62
C GLU A 367 33.91 -3.09 -29.07
N SER A 368 32.81 -3.02 -28.29
CA SER A 368 31.65 -2.19 -28.63
C SER A 368 32.05 -0.73 -28.79
N LYS A 369 31.66 -0.11 -29.90
CA LYS A 369 32.07 1.25 -30.26
C LYS A 369 31.20 2.30 -29.58
N ILE A 370 31.83 3.37 -29.10
CA ILE A 370 31.19 4.50 -28.42
C ILE A 370 31.60 5.81 -29.12
N LEU A 371 30.62 6.63 -29.49
CA LEU A 371 30.82 7.94 -30.13
C LEU A 371 30.81 9.10 -29.13
N ARG A 372 29.87 9.05 -28.18
CA ARG A 372 29.75 9.93 -27.02
C ARG A 372 29.08 9.16 -25.89
N ALA A 373 29.31 9.59 -24.65
CA ALA A 373 28.70 8.96 -23.49
C ALA A 373 28.48 9.94 -22.34
N ARG A 374 27.43 9.71 -21.57
CA ARG A 374 27.23 10.30 -20.25
C ARG A 374 27.22 9.20 -19.21
N ILE A 375 28.00 9.38 -18.14
CA ILE A 375 28.36 8.32 -17.22
C ILE A 375 28.22 8.83 -15.78
N TRP A 376 27.39 8.18 -14.98
CA TRP A 376 27.26 8.44 -13.56
C TRP A 376 28.09 7.43 -12.77
N LEU A 377 28.95 7.94 -11.89
CA LEU A 377 29.96 7.18 -11.18
C LEU A 377 29.59 6.99 -9.72
N TYR A 378 29.59 5.75 -9.27
CA TYR A 378 29.27 5.32 -7.90
C TYR A 378 30.51 4.64 -7.29
N PRO A 379 31.41 5.38 -6.61
CA PRO A 379 32.47 4.76 -5.82
C PRO A 379 31.86 3.92 -4.68
N LEU A 380 31.93 2.59 -4.80
CA LEU A 380 31.20 1.67 -3.93
C LEU A 380 31.97 1.43 -2.63
N GLN A 381 31.46 1.95 -1.51
CA GLN A 381 32.12 1.77 -0.21
C GLN A 381 31.92 0.37 0.38
N SER A 382 30.85 -0.32 -0.01
CA SER A 382 30.61 -1.70 0.41
C SER A 382 29.76 -2.47 -0.60
N ILE A 383 29.98 -3.78 -0.67
CA ILE A 383 29.11 -4.75 -1.33
C ILE A 383 28.38 -5.52 -0.25
N ARG A 384 27.04 -5.57 -0.31
CA ARG A 384 26.21 -6.19 0.74
C ARG A 384 25.05 -6.99 0.16
N PRO A 385 24.52 -7.99 0.88
CA PRO A 385 23.28 -8.66 0.48
C PRO A 385 22.10 -7.68 0.46
N ALA A 386 21.32 -7.67 -0.62
CA ALA A 386 20.13 -6.84 -0.77
C ALA A 386 19.07 -7.13 0.32
N ALA A 387 19.08 -8.31 0.91
CA ALA A 387 18.24 -8.65 2.06
C ALA A 387 18.41 -7.69 3.25
N GLN A 388 19.58 -7.03 3.40
CA GLN A 388 19.84 -6.09 4.49
C GLN A 388 19.05 -4.78 4.37
N LYS A 389 18.72 -4.33 3.16
CA LYS A 389 17.89 -3.13 2.94
C LYS A 389 16.39 -3.42 2.95
N ARG A 390 16.02 -4.71 2.93
CA ARG A 390 14.62 -5.13 2.89
C ARG A 390 14.08 -5.32 4.31
N LEU A 391 12.78 -5.09 4.46
CA LEU A 391 12.05 -5.49 5.65
C LEU A 391 12.27 -6.99 5.93
N GLN A 392 12.75 -7.30 7.13
CA GLN A 392 12.83 -8.67 7.63
C GLN A 392 11.46 -9.09 8.16
N ILE A 393 10.82 -10.06 7.50
CA ILE A 393 9.50 -10.57 7.90
C ILE A 393 9.71 -11.91 8.59
N GLU A 394 9.30 -12.00 9.85
CA GLU A 394 9.35 -13.23 10.64
C GLU A 394 7.96 -13.74 10.96
N TRP A 395 7.75 -15.03 10.85
CA TRP A 395 6.45 -15.67 11.04
C TRP A 395 6.45 -16.58 12.26
N VAL A 396 5.48 -16.40 13.15
CA VAL A 396 5.18 -17.31 14.25
C VAL A 396 3.95 -18.11 13.88
N ASN A 397 4.12 -19.42 13.66
CA ASN A 397 3.08 -20.35 13.18
C ASN A 397 2.41 -19.85 11.89
N PRO A 398 3.13 -19.89 10.75
CA PRO A 398 2.63 -19.35 9.49
C PRO A 398 1.32 -20.04 9.04
N PRO A 399 0.42 -19.29 8.38
CA PRO A 399 -0.94 -19.77 8.06
C PRO A 399 -0.98 -20.93 7.06
N CYS A 400 0.04 -21.07 6.22
CA CYS A 400 0.15 -22.05 5.14
C CYS A 400 1.47 -22.85 5.20
N GLY A 401 2.08 -22.96 6.38
CA GLY A 401 3.40 -23.61 6.49
C GLY A 401 4.50 -22.76 5.85
N ALA A 402 5.37 -23.38 5.03
CA ALA A 402 6.48 -22.68 4.39
C ALA A 402 6.09 -21.85 3.14
N ASP A 403 4.91 -22.08 2.56
CA ASP A 403 4.52 -21.50 1.26
C ASP A 403 3.58 -20.30 1.41
N ILE A 404 4.14 -19.15 1.77
CA ILE A 404 3.40 -17.89 1.86
C ILE A 404 3.27 -17.27 0.47
N PRO A 405 2.06 -16.86 0.02
CA PRO A 405 1.89 -16.24 -1.29
C PRO A 405 2.74 -14.98 -1.45
N ASP A 406 3.30 -14.76 -2.64
CA ASP A 406 4.12 -13.58 -2.94
C ASP A 406 3.38 -12.28 -2.71
N GLU A 407 2.09 -12.26 -3.02
CA GLU A 407 1.26 -11.09 -2.84
C GLU A 407 1.19 -10.67 -1.36
N TRP A 408 1.24 -11.63 -0.44
CA TRP A 408 1.24 -11.35 1.00
C TRP A 408 2.56 -10.74 1.45
N ASP A 409 3.70 -11.26 0.97
CA ASP A 409 5.02 -10.68 1.24
C ASP A 409 5.07 -9.22 0.74
N MET A 410 4.59 -8.96 -0.48
CA MET A 410 4.50 -7.61 -1.04
C MET A 410 3.59 -6.69 -0.22
N ILE A 411 2.41 -7.16 0.16
CA ILE A 411 1.46 -6.40 1.01
C ILE A 411 2.11 -6.05 2.35
N ILE A 412 2.76 -7.00 3.02
CA ILE A 412 3.40 -6.77 4.32
C ILE A 412 4.55 -5.76 4.19
N ARG A 413 5.39 -5.88 3.16
CA ARG A 413 6.45 -4.91 2.90
C ARG A 413 5.94 -3.49 2.73
N ARG A 414 4.75 -3.33 2.14
CA ARG A 414 4.10 -2.02 1.97
C ARG A 414 3.48 -1.52 3.27
N LEU A 415 2.80 -2.38 4.01
CA LEU A 415 2.14 -2.02 5.27
C LEU A 415 3.13 -1.61 6.37
N TYR A 416 4.34 -2.15 6.35
CA TYR A 416 5.41 -1.87 7.32
C TYR A 416 6.59 -1.14 6.68
N GLU A 417 6.32 -0.33 5.65
CA GLU A 417 7.33 0.54 5.05
C GLU A 417 7.95 1.46 6.13
N GLY A 418 9.28 1.58 6.13
CA GLY A 418 10.03 2.28 7.17
C GLY A 418 10.39 1.42 8.40
N SER A 419 9.87 0.19 8.52
CA SER A 419 10.34 -0.78 9.51
C SER A 419 11.54 -1.56 8.95
N SER A 420 12.51 -1.90 9.81
CA SER A 420 13.61 -2.82 9.48
C SER A 420 13.21 -4.28 9.65
N ARG A 421 12.31 -4.56 10.60
CA ARG A 421 11.84 -5.90 10.94
C ARG A 421 10.39 -5.87 11.39
N VAL A 422 9.64 -6.93 11.06
CA VAL A 422 8.30 -7.20 11.59
C VAL A 422 8.15 -8.68 11.96
N LEU A 423 7.64 -8.93 13.16
CA LEU A 423 7.25 -10.26 13.63
C LEU A 423 5.73 -10.40 13.54
N LEU A 424 5.26 -11.37 12.76
CA LEU A 424 3.84 -11.66 12.56
C LEU A 424 3.45 -12.95 13.27
N LYS A 425 2.54 -12.84 14.24
CA LYS A 425 1.97 -13.99 14.96
C LYS A 425 0.51 -14.13 14.59
N LYS A 426 0.15 -15.27 13.98
CA LYS A 426 -1.25 -15.56 13.61
C LYS A 426 -2.14 -15.53 14.86
N LEU A 427 -3.24 -14.80 14.78
CA LEU A 427 -4.30 -14.79 15.78
C LEU A 427 -5.38 -15.81 15.39
N SER A 428 -6.07 -16.38 16.37
CA SER A 428 -7.19 -17.31 16.12
C SER A 428 -8.44 -16.55 15.70
N GLY A 429 -9.11 -16.98 14.62
CA GLY A 429 -10.38 -16.43 14.15
C GLY A 429 -10.33 -15.92 12.70
N GLY A 430 -11.51 -15.73 12.10
CA GLY A 430 -11.71 -15.18 10.76
C GLY A 430 -12.09 -16.22 9.70
N PHE A 431 -13.29 -16.09 9.11
CA PHE A 431 -13.72 -16.90 7.95
C PHE A 431 -13.29 -16.29 6.60
N THR A 432 -13.09 -14.97 6.57
CA THR A 432 -12.98 -14.15 5.35
C THR A 432 -11.59 -13.55 5.12
N ALA A 433 -10.78 -13.46 6.18
CA ALA A 433 -9.42 -12.92 6.18
C ALA A 433 -8.60 -13.55 7.31
N THR A 434 -7.28 -13.51 7.16
CA THR A 434 -6.32 -13.97 8.17
C THR A 434 -5.77 -12.80 8.95
N THR A 435 -5.77 -12.92 10.29
CA THR A 435 -5.38 -11.84 11.20
C THR A 435 -4.10 -12.19 11.95
N PHE A 436 -3.22 -11.20 12.12
CA PHE A 436 -1.93 -11.30 12.76
C PHE A 436 -1.74 -10.20 13.79
N SER A 437 -1.16 -10.53 14.94
CA SER A 437 -0.48 -9.55 15.77
C SER A 437 0.88 -9.26 15.12
N ALA A 438 1.21 -7.97 15.01
CA ALA A 438 2.44 -7.52 14.40
C ALA A 438 3.25 -6.64 15.37
N VAL A 439 4.51 -6.99 15.52
CA VAL A 439 5.49 -6.20 16.29
C VAL A 439 6.60 -5.81 15.35
N SER A 440 6.75 -4.52 15.07
CA SER A 440 7.78 -4.00 14.18
C SER A 440 8.83 -3.16 14.90
N CYS A 441 10.00 -3.01 14.28
CA CYS A 441 11.08 -2.14 14.73
C CYS A 441 11.54 -1.22 13.59
N ASP A 442 12.02 -0.02 13.93
CA ASP A 442 12.66 0.88 12.98
C ASP A 442 14.11 0.48 12.65
N ALA A 443 14.79 1.28 11.82
CA ALA A 443 16.16 1.02 11.38
C ALA A 443 17.18 0.92 12.55
N GLU A 444 16.95 1.66 13.64
CA GLU A 444 17.80 1.62 14.84
C GLU A 444 17.40 0.49 15.81
N GLY A 445 16.43 -0.35 15.45
CA GLY A 445 15.97 -1.48 16.25
C GLY A 445 15.02 -1.08 17.40
N ARG A 446 14.52 0.16 17.41
CA ARG A 446 13.55 0.61 18.42
C ARG A 446 12.18 0.01 18.07
N ARG A 447 11.52 -0.58 19.06
CA ARG A 447 10.18 -1.16 18.88
C ARG A 447 9.16 -0.05 18.58
N MET A 448 8.37 -0.25 17.54
CA MET A 448 7.26 0.60 17.17
C MET A 448 5.98 0.16 17.91
N LEU A 449 4.91 0.94 17.77
CA LEU A 449 3.61 0.59 18.33
C LEU A 449 3.16 -0.78 17.78
N PRO A 450 2.75 -1.73 18.64
CA PRO A 450 2.15 -2.98 18.19
C PRO A 450 0.91 -2.70 17.35
N THR A 451 0.72 -3.51 16.32
CA THR A 451 -0.43 -3.38 15.41
C THR A 451 -1.06 -4.73 15.17
N VAL A 452 -2.27 -4.72 14.62
CA VAL A 452 -2.91 -5.90 14.07
C VAL A 452 -2.91 -5.77 12.55
N CYS A 453 -2.39 -6.78 11.86
CA CYS A 453 -2.38 -6.89 10.41
C CYS A 453 -3.45 -7.89 9.99
N LYS A 454 -4.34 -7.51 9.08
CA LYS A 454 -5.35 -8.41 8.51
C LYS A 454 -5.16 -8.49 7.01
N ILE A 455 -5.05 -9.70 6.46
CA ILE A 455 -4.87 -9.96 5.03
C ILE A 455 -6.02 -10.83 4.53
N GLY A 456 -6.68 -10.42 3.45
CA GLY A 456 -7.84 -11.09 2.88
C GLY A 456 -8.03 -10.76 1.41
N SER A 457 -9.17 -11.17 0.84
CA SER A 457 -9.51 -10.78 -0.53
C SER A 457 -9.64 -9.26 -0.65
N LEU A 458 -9.41 -8.74 -1.85
CA LEU A 458 -9.58 -7.32 -2.15
C LEU A 458 -10.96 -6.79 -1.74
N ALA A 459 -12.02 -7.58 -2.01
CA ALA A 459 -13.39 -7.22 -1.66
C ALA A 459 -13.60 -7.14 -0.14
N ASN A 460 -13.09 -8.12 0.62
CA ASN A 460 -13.32 -8.19 2.07
C ASN A 460 -12.62 -7.04 2.80
N ILE A 461 -11.35 -6.81 2.48
CA ILE A 461 -10.57 -5.73 3.09
C ILE A 461 -11.07 -4.36 2.64
N GLY A 462 -11.48 -4.22 1.37
CA GLY A 462 -12.08 -2.98 0.87
C GLY A 462 -13.39 -2.63 1.59
N SER A 463 -14.26 -3.62 1.83
CA SER A 463 -15.49 -3.42 2.61
C SER A 463 -15.19 -2.98 4.04
N GLU A 464 -14.23 -3.61 4.72
CA GLU A 464 -13.82 -3.24 6.07
C GLU A 464 -13.21 -1.84 6.14
N GLU A 465 -12.36 -1.47 5.18
CA GLU A 465 -11.79 -0.12 5.10
C GLU A 465 -12.88 0.94 4.92
N ASN A 466 -13.83 0.68 4.02
CA ASN A 466 -14.97 1.56 3.77
C ASN A 466 -15.87 1.69 5.00
N ALA A 467 -16.14 0.58 5.69
CA ALA A 467 -16.95 0.57 6.89
C ALA A 467 -16.27 1.33 8.04
N CYS A 468 -14.98 1.11 8.27
CA CYS A 468 -14.19 1.84 9.24
C CYS A 468 -14.24 3.35 8.98
N ARG A 469 -14.03 3.76 7.73
CA ARG A 469 -14.05 5.17 7.31
C ARG A 469 -15.44 5.81 7.48
N ASN A 470 -16.50 5.08 7.13
CA ASN A 470 -17.85 5.63 7.09
C ASN A 470 -18.60 5.58 8.41
N TYR A 471 -18.32 4.59 9.26
CA TYR A 471 -19.11 4.27 10.45
C TYR A 471 -18.28 4.25 11.75
N VAL A 472 -17.00 3.86 11.70
CA VAL A 472 -16.17 3.80 12.91
C VAL A 472 -15.56 5.16 13.21
N GLN A 473 -14.79 5.71 12.26
CA GLN A 473 -14.06 6.97 12.43
C GLN A 473 -14.97 8.17 12.76
N LYS A 474 -16.21 8.16 12.26
CA LYS A 474 -17.17 9.26 12.45
C LYS A 474 -17.89 9.23 13.79
N TYR A 475 -18.03 8.05 14.42
CA TYR A 475 -18.96 7.87 15.54
C TYR A 475 -18.34 7.22 16.78
N ILE A 476 -17.42 6.26 16.62
CA ILE A 476 -16.88 5.44 17.72
C ILE A 476 -15.35 5.33 17.69
N LEU A 477 -14.65 6.31 17.09
CA LEU A 477 -13.20 6.29 16.83
C LEU A 477 -12.35 5.84 18.04
N ASN A 478 -12.65 6.35 19.24
CA ASN A 478 -11.88 6.06 20.46
C ASN A 478 -11.96 4.60 20.94
N ASN A 479 -12.94 3.84 20.43
CA ASN A 479 -13.23 2.47 20.84
C ASN A 479 -13.25 1.49 19.66
N GLY A 480 -12.90 1.97 18.47
CA GLY A 480 -12.75 1.16 17.28
C GLY A 480 -11.28 1.02 16.87
N ALA A 481 -11.04 0.12 15.92
CA ALA A 481 -9.75 0.02 15.25
C ALA A 481 -9.45 1.28 14.42
N VAL A 482 -8.27 1.87 14.61
CA VAL A 482 -7.76 2.97 13.78
C VAL A 482 -6.85 2.39 12.70
N ILE A 483 -7.28 2.49 11.45
CA ILE A 483 -6.49 2.06 10.29
C ILE A 483 -5.26 2.96 10.16
N LEU A 484 -4.08 2.34 10.14
CA LEU A 484 -2.78 2.99 9.98
C LEU A 484 -2.30 2.93 8.53
N GLY A 485 -2.66 1.86 7.81
CA GLY A 485 -2.32 1.71 6.40
C GLY A 485 -3.11 0.58 5.75
N SER A 486 -3.20 0.64 4.42
CA SER A 486 -3.73 -0.43 3.58
C SER A 486 -2.83 -0.63 2.36
N ALA A 487 -2.80 -1.86 1.84
CA ALA A 487 -2.05 -2.22 0.64
C ALA A 487 -2.76 -3.36 -0.10
N SER A 488 -2.61 -3.42 -1.42
CA SER A 488 -3.20 -4.48 -2.25
C SER A 488 -2.21 -4.99 -3.28
N GLN A 489 -2.24 -6.29 -3.53
CA GLN A 489 -1.44 -6.94 -4.57
C GLN A 489 -2.26 -8.07 -5.19
N GLY A 490 -2.45 -8.01 -6.51
CA GLY A 490 -3.29 -8.97 -7.24
C GLY A 490 -4.71 -9.04 -6.67
N ARG A 491 -5.13 -10.24 -6.25
CA ARG A 491 -6.46 -10.49 -5.65
C ARG A 491 -6.52 -10.28 -4.13
N TRP A 492 -5.39 -9.94 -3.52
CA TRP A 492 -5.23 -9.82 -2.08
C TRP A 492 -5.11 -8.36 -1.66
N ALA A 493 -5.54 -8.07 -0.44
CA ALA A 493 -5.30 -6.82 0.24
C ALA A 493 -4.98 -7.07 1.71
N GLY A 494 -4.33 -6.10 2.33
CA GLY A 494 -4.10 -6.08 3.75
C GLY A 494 -4.31 -4.70 4.34
N ILE A 495 -4.70 -4.69 5.60
CA ILE A 495 -4.86 -3.49 6.43
C ILE A 495 -4.10 -3.67 7.73
N THR A 496 -3.50 -2.59 8.21
CA THR A 496 -2.95 -2.50 9.57
C THR A 496 -3.77 -1.53 10.39
N TYR A 497 -4.05 -1.90 11.63
CA TYR A 497 -4.72 -1.02 12.57
C TYR A 497 -4.15 -1.13 13.98
N ASN A 498 -4.46 -0.12 14.79
CA ASN A 498 -4.12 -0.06 16.21
C ASN A 498 -5.36 0.37 17.04
N PHE A 499 -5.27 0.22 18.35
CA PHE A 499 -6.29 0.58 19.32
C PHE A 499 -5.84 1.80 20.13
N LEU A 500 -6.67 2.83 20.18
CA LEU A 500 -6.38 4.03 20.97
C LEU A 500 -6.41 3.72 22.47
N GLY A 501 -5.26 3.83 23.14
CA GLY A 501 -5.13 3.55 24.58
C GLY A 501 -4.32 2.30 24.90
N VAL A 502 -4.04 1.45 23.90
CA VAL A 502 -3.08 0.35 24.01
C VAL A 502 -1.67 0.93 23.90
N SER A 503 -1.10 1.30 25.05
CA SER A 503 0.22 1.94 25.16
C SER A 503 1.25 0.95 25.73
N GLY A 504 1.82 0.12 24.86
CA GLY A 504 3.03 -0.63 25.17
C GLY A 504 3.00 -2.10 24.76
N PRO A 505 4.19 -2.72 24.66
CA PRO A 505 4.33 -4.12 24.23
C PRO A 505 3.81 -5.15 25.24
N GLU A 506 3.46 -4.75 26.47
CA GLU A 506 2.91 -5.63 27.51
C GLU A 506 1.38 -5.58 27.62
N SER A 507 0.70 -4.68 26.89
CA SER A 507 -0.76 -4.57 26.96
C SER A 507 -1.43 -5.85 26.48
N ARG A 508 -2.20 -6.50 27.38
CA ARG A 508 -2.96 -7.71 27.06
C ARG A 508 -4.38 -7.36 26.64
N LEU A 509 -4.78 -7.87 25.48
CA LEU A 509 -6.17 -7.84 25.02
C LEU A 509 -6.82 -9.20 25.28
N VAL A 510 -8.00 -9.20 25.90
CA VAL A 510 -8.78 -10.39 26.26
C VAL A 510 -10.17 -10.27 25.63
N TRP A 511 -10.71 -11.35 25.08
CA TRP A 511 -12.02 -11.33 24.44
C TRP A 511 -13.13 -11.20 25.49
N LEU A 512 -14.18 -10.45 25.15
CA LEU A 512 -15.38 -10.34 25.99
C LEU A 512 -15.96 -11.72 26.33
N ARG A 513 -15.79 -12.71 25.43
CA ARG A 513 -16.13 -14.12 25.69
C ARG A 513 -15.42 -14.68 26.93
N GLU A 514 -14.12 -14.46 27.12
CA GLU A 514 -13.43 -14.95 28.33
C GLU A 514 -13.95 -14.28 29.61
N HIS A 515 -14.25 -12.98 29.55
CA HIS A 515 -14.87 -12.27 30.66
C HIS A 515 -16.26 -12.84 30.98
N PHE A 516 -17.06 -13.12 29.95
CA PHE A 516 -18.35 -13.79 30.11
C PHE A 516 -18.20 -15.18 30.72
N MET A 517 -17.21 -15.98 30.31
CA MET A 517 -17.05 -17.34 30.85
C MET A 517 -16.54 -17.34 32.30
N SER A 518 -15.64 -16.42 32.66
CA SER A 518 -14.92 -16.45 33.95
C SER A 518 -15.60 -15.68 35.09
N ARG A 519 -16.35 -14.61 34.80
CA ARG A 519 -16.90 -13.73 35.84
C ARG A 519 -18.32 -14.11 36.26
N PRO A 520 -18.75 -13.87 37.51
CA PRO A 520 -20.17 -13.87 37.88
C PRO A 520 -20.99 -12.92 37.00
N ILE A 521 -22.29 -13.19 36.84
CA ILE A 521 -23.13 -12.41 35.94
C ILE A 521 -23.30 -10.96 36.42
N GLU A 522 -23.30 -10.76 37.73
CA GLU A 522 -23.42 -9.48 38.42
C GLU A 522 -22.23 -8.55 38.13
N GLU A 523 -21.04 -9.12 37.90
CA GLU A 523 -19.83 -8.39 37.52
C GLU A 523 -19.73 -8.19 36.00
N PHE A 524 -20.25 -9.13 35.21
CA PHE A 524 -20.23 -9.05 33.75
C PHE A 524 -21.24 -8.04 33.19
N LEU A 525 -22.45 -7.98 33.74
CA LEU A 525 -23.52 -7.13 33.20
C LEU A 525 -23.13 -5.63 33.14
N PRO A 526 -22.56 -5.01 34.18
CA PRO A 526 -22.13 -3.60 34.10
C PRO A 526 -21.10 -3.35 32.99
N LEU A 527 -20.22 -4.32 32.76
CA LEU A 527 -19.24 -4.25 31.67
C LEU A 527 -19.93 -4.36 30.30
N PHE A 528 -20.83 -5.31 30.16
CA PHE A 528 -21.63 -5.51 28.95
C PHE A 528 -22.52 -4.29 28.65
N ASP A 529 -23.04 -3.64 29.68
CA ASP A 529 -23.87 -2.46 29.55
C ASP A 529 -23.10 -1.29 28.93
N ARG A 530 -21.84 -1.08 29.33
CA ARG A 530 -20.98 -0.04 28.74
C ARG A 530 -20.84 -0.19 27.22
N LEU A 531 -20.87 -1.42 26.69
CA LEU A 531 -20.79 -1.66 25.24
C LEU A 531 -21.92 -0.93 24.49
N PHE A 532 -23.16 -1.03 24.96
CA PHE A 532 -24.32 -0.46 24.27
C PHE A 532 -24.70 0.94 24.77
N THR A 533 -24.41 1.26 26.03
CA THR A 533 -24.81 2.53 26.67
C THR A 533 -23.76 3.63 26.56
N ASN A 534 -22.48 3.28 26.35
CA ASN A 534 -21.39 4.25 26.20
C ASN A 534 -20.72 4.13 24.83
N ILE A 535 -20.30 2.93 24.44
CA ILE A 535 -19.42 2.73 23.28
C ILE A 535 -20.19 2.78 21.96
N LEU A 536 -21.20 1.93 21.81
CA LEU A 536 -22.02 1.83 20.59
C LEU A 536 -23.29 2.69 20.65
N LYS A 537 -23.48 3.47 21.73
CA LYS A 537 -24.57 4.44 21.84
C LYS A 537 -24.63 5.43 20.66
N PRO A 538 -23.52 5.91 20.08
CA PRO A 538 -23.57 6.72 18.86
C PRO A 538 -24.18 5.99 17.66
N TRP A 539 -24.25 4.66 17.63
CA TRP A 539 -24.90 3.90 16.57
C TRP A 539 -26.37 3.62 16.91
N TYR A 540 -26.62 3.04 18.09
CA TYR A 540 -27.96 2.60 18.48
C TYR A 540 -28.84 3.70 19.09
N GLY A 541 -28.25 4.81 19.53
CA GLY A 541 -28.96 5.93 20.15
C GLY A 541 -29.59 6.93 19.19
N GLN A 542 -29.48 6.69 17.87
CA GLN A 542 -30.02 7.57 16.82
C GLN A 542 -30.70 6.78 15.68
N PRO A 543 -31.68 5.91 16.01
CA PRO A 543 -32.36 5.11 15.01
C PRO A 543 -33.21 5.99 14.09
N ARG A 544 -33.38 5.57 12.83
CA ARG A 544 -34.26 6.21 11.86
C ARG A 544 -35.42 5.30 11.52
N TRP A 545 -36.62 5.87 11.38
CA TRP A 545 -37.79 5.13 10.94
C TRP A 545 -37.93 5.27 9.42
N GLU A 546 -37.63 4.21 8.68
CA GLU A 546 -37.55 4.25 7.21
C GLU A 546 -37.94 2.92 6.55
N PRO A 547 -38.25 2.91 5.24
CA PRO A 547 -38.66 1.69 4.55
C PRO A 547 -37.49 0.70 4.43
N LEU A 548 -37.60 -0.45 5.09
CA LEU A 548 -36.62 -1.54 5.01
C LEU A 548 -37.20 -2.77 4.31
N ARG A 549 -36.30 -3.53 3.67
CA ARG A 549 -36.59 -4.79 2.98
C ARG A 549 -36.09 -5.98 3.81
N LEU A 550 -36.79 -6.29 4.91
CA LEU A 550 -36.31 -7.26 5.90
C LEU A 550 -35.97 -8.64 5.29
N PHE A 551 -36.75 -9.13 4.32
CA PHE A 551 -36.47 -10.41 3.66
C PHE A 551 -35.16 -10.39 2.86
N ALA A 552 -34.87 -9.31 2.15
CA ALA A 552 -33.59 -9.18 1.45
C ALA A 552 -32.43 -8.97 2.43
N GLU A 553 -32.62 -8.11 3.44
CA GLU A 553 -31.56 -7.69 4.36
C GLU A 553 -31.11 -8.80 5.33
N HIS A 554 -32.06 -9.62 5.80
CA HIS A 554 -31.79 -10.76 6.69
C HIS A 554 -31.66 -12.10 5.94
N THR A 555 -31.55 -12.07 4.61
CA THR A 555 -31.08 -13.26 3.89
C THR A 555 -29.64 -13.54 4.33
N PRO A 556 -29.32 -14.76 4.81
CA PRO A 556 -27.94 -15.11 5.18
C PRO A 556 -26.95 -14.85 4.04
N SER A 557 -25.82 -14.24 4.37
CA SER A 557 -24.82 -13.82 3.38
C SER A 557 -24.29 -15.01 2.58
N ALA A 558 -24.40 -14.95 1.25
CA ALA A 558 -23.82 -15.95 0.35
C ALA A 558 -22.28 -15.93 0.37
N ILE A 559 -21.66 -14.83 0.83
CA ILE A 559 -20.20 -14.73 1.00
C ILE A 559 -19.77 -15.53 2.23
N LEU A 560 -20.49 -15.38 3.35
CA LEU A 560 -20.17 -16.09 4.60
C LEU A 560 -20.63 -17.55 4.57
N PHE A 561 -21.76 -17.84 3.91
CA PHE A 561 -22.40 -19.16 3.91
C PHE A 561 -22.74 -19.63 2.48
N PRO A 562 -21.76 -19.78 1.58
CA PRO A 562 -21.99 -20.06 0.16
C PRO A 562 -22.73 -21.36 -0.13
N ARG A 563 -22.62 -22.35 0.77
CA ARG A 563 -23.25 -23.68 0.63
C ARG A 563 -24.34 -23.95 1.66
N LEU A 564 -24.99 -22.89 2.17
CA LEU A 564 -25.97 -23.02 3.25
C LEU A 564 -27.08 -24.04 2.97
N LEU A 565 -27.73 -23.95 1.81
CA LEU A 565 -28.83 -24.86 1.45
C LEU A 565 -28.35 -26.31 1.24
N GLU A 566 -27.16 -26.49 0.69
CA GLU A 566 -26.55 -27.83 0.53
C GLU A 566 -26.26 -28.46 1.89
N HIS A 567 -25.64 -27.70 2.80
CA HIS A 567 -25.36 -28.17 4.16
C HIS A 567 -26.63 -28.44 4.95
N ALA A 568 -27.71 -27.68 4.74
CA ALA A 568 -29.00 -27.97 5.37
C ALA A 568 -29.49 -29.37 4.99
N VAL A 569 -29.42 -29.74 3.71
CA VAL A 569 -29.80 -31.08 3.22
C VAL A 569 -28.87 -32.15 3.78
N SER A 570 -27.55 -31.97 3.67
CA SER A 570 -26.59 -33.01 4.04
C SER A 570 -26.43 -33.20 5.55
N GLU A 571 -26.44 -32.10 6.32
CA GLU A 571 -26.14 -32.11 7.77
C GLU A 571 -27.39 -32.19 8.64
N MET A 572 -28.54 -31.71 8.15
CA MET A 572 -29.80 -31.72 8.93
C MET A 572 -30.88 -32.61 8.33
N GLY A 573 -30.65 -33.22 7.15
CA GLY A 573 -31.58 -34.13 6.51
C GLY A 573 -32.91 -33.49 6.09
N VAL A 574 -32.94 -32.17 5.88
CA VAL A 574 -34.16 -31.44 5.52
C VAL A 574 -34.39 -31.47 4.01
N SER A 575 -35.64 -31.63 3.58
CA SER A 575 -36.04 -31.43 2.18
C SER A 575 -36.25 -29.95 1.89
N LEU A 576 -35.71 -29.41 0.80
CA LEU A 576 -35.87 -27.99 0.47
C LEU A 576 -37.22 -27.64 -0.18
N ASP A 577 -38.00 -28.66 -0.55
CA ASP A 577 -39.25 -28.49 -1.29
C ASP A 577 -40.49 -28.89 -0.47
N GLU A 578 -40.30 -29.43 0.74
CA GLU A 578 -41.36 -29.67 1.71
C GLU A 578 -41.63 -28.42 2.56
N LYS A 579 -42.89 -27.97 2.59
CA LYS A 579 -43.29 -26.74 3.30
C LYS A 579 -43.14 -26.82 4.81
N ASN A 580 -43.24 -28.02 5.37
CA ASN A 580 -43.28 -28.25 6.81
C ASN A 580 -42.38 -29.42 7.19
N ILE A 581 -41.91 -29.44 8.44
CA ILE A 581 -41.15 -30.53 9.05
C ILE A 581 -41.87 -30.96 10.33
N ASP A 582 -41.92 -32.27 10.57
CA ASP A 582 -42.38 -32.83 11.84
C ASP A 582 -41.25 -32.78 12.88
N PHE A 583 -41.58 -32.23 14.06
CA PHE A 583 -40.67 -32.13 15.21
C PHE A 583 -41.22 -32.96 16.38
N PRO A 584 -40.89 -34.26 16.47
CA PRO A 584 -41.35 -35.13 17.56
C PRO A 584 -41.06 -34.58 18.96
N GLU A 585 -39.90 -33.96 19.15
CA GLU A 585 -39.45 -33.33 20.39
C GLU A 585 -40.31 -32.13 20.82
N LEU A 586 -40.93 -31.44 19.85
CA LEU A 586 -41.88 -30.35 20.09
C LEU A 586 -43.34 -30.82 20.04
N LYS A 587 -43.59 -32.08 19.64
CA LYS A 587 -44.92 -32.67 19.41
C LYS A 587 -45.79 -31.83 18.47
N THR A 588 -45.18 -31.26 17.44
CA THR A 588 -45.85 -30.41 16.46
C THR A 588 -45.16 -30.47 15.10
N THR A 589 -45.92 -30.16 14.06
CA THR A 589 -45.41 -29.85 12.73
C THR A 589 -45.20 -28.34 12.63
N LEU A 590 -44.08 -27.90 12.06
CA LEU A 590 -43.74 -26.47 11.91
C LEU A 590 -43.30 -26.16 10.48
N PRO A 591 -43.37 -24.88 10.04
CA PRO A 591 -42.82 -24.46 8.75
C PRO A 591 -41.36 -24.83 8.63
N ASN A 592 -40.99 -25.35 7.46
CA ASN A 592 -39.61 -25.67 7.14
C ASN A 592 -38.83 -24.38 6.88
N PRO A 593 -37.86 -24.02 7.73
CA PRO A 593 -37.17 -22.74 7.60
C PRO A 593 -36.30 -22.64 6.33
N TYR A 594 -35.83 -23.78 5.78
CA TYR A 594 -35.06 -23.78 4.54
C TYR A 594 -35.95 -23.77 3.28
N TYR A 595 -37.17 -24.30 3.35
CA TYR A 595 -38.19 -24.03 2.32
C TYR A 595 -38.52 -22.54 2.27
N VAL A 596 -38.71 -21.92 3.44
CA VAL A 596 -38.99 -20.48 3.55
C VAL A 596 -37.84 -19.67 2.97
N LEU A 597 -36.60 -19.99 3.33
CA LEU A 597 -35.42 -19.32 2.77
C LEU A 597 -35.31 -19.49 1.24
N LYS A 598 -35.53 -20.70 0.71
CA LYS A 598 -35.40 -20.97 -0.74
C LYS A 598 -36.53 -20.35 -1.56
N HIS A 599 -37.77 -20.44 -1.08
CA HIS A 599 -38.97 -20.17 -1.90
C HIS A 599 -39.75 -18.93 -1.50
N ILE A 600 -39.69 -18.50 -0.24
CA ILE A 600 -40.48 -17.36 0.26
C ILE A 600 -39.63 -16.09 0.28
N TYR A 601 -38.40 -16.14 0.80
CA TYR A 601 -37.52 -14.96 0.88
C TYR A 601 -37.34 -14.26 -0.48
N PRO A 602 -37.00 -14.96 -1.59
CA PRO A 602 -36.85 -14.30 -2.90
C PRO A 602 -38.15 -13.65 -3.41
N LYS A 603 -39.32 -14.24 -3.12
CA LYS A 603 -40.61 -13.69 -3.54
C LYS A 603 -40.99 -12.42 -2.78
N ARG A 604 -40.50 -12.30 -1.54
CA ARG A 604 -40.78 -11.18 -0.63
C ARG A 604 -39.60 -10.21 -0.51
N ALA A 605 -38.52 -10.39 -1.28
CA ALA A 605 -37.29 -9.60 -1.19
C ALA A 605 -37.52 -8.10 -1.44
N GLU A 606 -38.48 -7.76 -2.30
CA GLU A 606 -38.83 -6.38 -2.62
C GLU A 606 -39.88 -5.78 -1.67
N GLU A 607 -40.43 -6.56 -0.74
CA GLU A 607 -41.40 -6.05 0.24
C GLU A 607 -40.74 -5.01 1.14
N GLN A 608 -41.35 -3.83 1.22
CA GLN A 608 -40.90 -2.74 2.05
C GLN A 608 -41.91 -2.44 3.14
N THR A 609 -41.42 -2.27 4.36
CA THR A 609 -42.21 -1.84 5.51
C THR A 609 -41.38 -0.88 6.35
N LEU A 610 -42.05 0.05 7.03
CA LEU A 610 -41.37 1.03 7.88
C LEU A 610 -40.87 0.35 9.14
N TRP A 611 -39.55 0.37 9.33
CA TRP A 611 -38.88 -0.20 10.50
C TRP A 611 -37.79 0.74 10.98
N TYR A 612 -37.29 0.49 12.19
CA TYR A 612 -36.13 1.21 12.68
C TYR A 612 -34.85 0.68 12.07
N SER A 613 -34.09 1.59 11.47
CA SER A 613 -32.76 1.35 10.92
C SER A 613 -31.70 2.13 11.69
N GLY A 614 -30.46 1.71 11.50
CA GLY A 614 -29.29 2.53 11.80
C GLY A 614 -28.02 1.73 11.60
N ILE A 615 -26.91 2.24 12.11
CA ILE A 615 -25.62 1.59 11.93
C ILE A 615 -25.59 0.34 12.81
N THR A 616 -25.35 -0.80 12.18
CA THR A 616 -25.14 -2.08 12.86
C THR A 616 -23.75 -2.58 12.52
N HIS A 617 -23.15 -3.29 13.46
CA HIS A 617 -21.90 -3.99 13.22
C HIS A 617 -22.09 -5.08 12.16
N GLY A 618 -23.26 -5.74 12.15
CA GLY A 618 -23.61 -6.87 11.28
C GLY A 618 -22.95 -8.15 11.77
N ASP A 619 -21.65 -8.07 12.02
CA ASP A 619 -20.72 -9.01 12.65
C ASP A 619 -20.67 -8.97 14.20
N LEU A 620 -21.64 -8.54 15.02
CA LEU A 620 -21.37 -8.39 16.48
C LEU A 620 -21.42 -9.72 17.27
N ASN A 621 -20.30 -10.18 17.84
CA ASN A 621 -20.23 -11.34 18.73
C ASN A 621 -19.24 -11.12 19.89
N LEU A 622 -19.20 -12.06 20.85
CA LEU A 622 -18.32 -11.94 22.05
C LEU A 622 -16.81 -12.03 21.73
N GLN A 623 -16.43 -12.42 20.52
CA GLN A 623 -15.05 -12.49 20.03
C GLN A 623 -14.70 -11.33 19.08
N ASN A 624 -15.63 -10.41 18.83
CA ASN A 624 -15.37 -9.16 18.10
C ASN A 624 -15.30 -7.97 19.06
N VAL A 625 -15.26 -8.25 20.37
CA VAL A 625 -15.10 -7.26 21.44
C VAL A 625 -13.92 -7.66 22.32
N LEU A 626 -12.98 -6.74 22.48
CA LEU A 626 -11.74 -6.90 23.24
C LEU A 626 -11.71 -5.94 24.43
N LEU A 627 -11.04 -6.37 25.50
CA LEU A 627 -10.80 -5.57 26.68
C LEU A 627 -9.32 -5.54 27.01
N ASP A 628 -8.81 -4.36 27.38
CA ASP A 628 -7.49 -4.24 27.99
C ASP A 628 -7.55 -4.43 29.51
N GLU A 629 -6.38 -4.36 30.16
CA GLU A 629 -6.24 -4.54 31.62
C GLU A 629 -6.96 -3.47 32.45
N ARG A 630 -7.32 -2.33 31.84
CA ARG A 630 -8.11 -1.26 32.46
C ARG A 630 -9.61 -1.38 32.13
N GLU A 631 -10.00 -2.47 31.49
CA GLU A 631 -11.36 -2.72 30.99
C GLU A 631 -11.87 -1.63 30.03
N ASN A 632 -10.98 -1.05 29.23
CA ASN A 632 -11.41 -0.30 28.06
C ASN A 632 -11.90 -1.29 27.00
N ILE A 633 -13.02 -0.96 26.37
CA ILE A 633 -13.69 -1.84 25.40
C ILE A 633 -13.33 -1.39 23.99
N TYR A 634 -12.92 -2.36 23.17
CA TYR A 634 -12.61 -2.17 21.75
C TYR A 634 -13.45 -3.11 20.90
N VAL A 635 -14.02 -2.59 19.81
CA VAL A 635 -14.81 -3.36 18.84
C VAL A 635 -13.99 -3.52 17.55
N ILE A 636 -14.06 -4.69 16.93
CA ILE A 636 -13.28 -5.05 15.74
C ILE A 636 -14.09 -5.84 14.71
N ASP A 637 -13.50 -6.03 13.52
CA ASP A 637 -14.08 -6.78 12.40
C ASP A 637 -15.33 -6.12 11.81
N PHE A 638 -15.14 -4.90 11.30
CA PHE A 638 -16.20 -4.08 10.73
C PHE A 638 -16.56 -4.45 9.29
N SER A 639 -16.16 -5.63 8.82
CA SER A 639 -16.35 -6.06 7.43
C SER A 639 -17.82 -6.13 7.02
N GLU A 640 -18.73 -6.42 7.97
CA GLU A 640 -20.18 -6.50 7.75
C GLU A 640 -20.95 -5.23 8.20
N THR A 641 -20.25 -4.21 8.68
CA THR A 641 -20.87 -3.01 9.25
C THR A 641 -21.56 -2.17 8.19
N ALA A 642 -22.86 -1.93 8.39
CA ALA A 642 -23.70 -1.21 7.45
C ALA A 642 -24.94 -0.63 8.11
N LEU A 643 -25.66 0.24 7.38
CA LEU A 643 -27.02 0.62 7.71
C LEU A 643 -27.96 -0.57 7.46
N ARG A 644 -28.64 -1.03 8.51
CA ARG A 644 -29.58 -2.16 8.50
C ARG A 644 -30.66 -1.93 9.56
N ASN A 645 -31.58 -2.87 9.68
CA ASN A 645 -32.52 -2.97 10.77
C ASN A 645 -31.77 -2.95 12.12
N ILE A 646 -32.17 -2.03 12.99
CA ILE A 646 -31.36 -1.67 14.16
C ILE A 646 -31.27 -2.79 15.20
N VAL A 647 -32.17 -3.76 15.18
CA VAL A 647 -32.16 -4.86 16.16
C VAL A 647 -31.25 -6.03 15.78
N SER A 648 -30.60 -5.95 14.61
CA SER A 648 -29.78 -7.03 14.03
C SER A 648 -28.72 -7.59 15.00
N ASP A 649 -27.92 -6.70 15.59
CA ASP A 649 -26.80 -7.12 16.44
C ASP A 649 -27.27 -7.71 17.77
N PHE A 650 -28.41 -7.26 18.29
CA PHE A 650 -29.00 -7.81 19.51
C PHE A 650 -29.46 -9.25 19.30
N ALA A 651 -30.20 -9.48 18.20
CA ALA A 651 -30.67 -10.81 17.83
C ALA A 651 -29.51 -11.77 17.50
N ARG A 652 -28.42 -11.26 16.91
CA ARG A 652 -27.21 -12.04 16.68
C ARG A 652 -26.59 -12.54 17.98
N LEU A 653 -26.39 -11.66 18.96
CA LEU A 653 -25.86 -12.05 20.26
C LEU A 653 -26.81 -13.03 20.98
N GLU A 654 -28.13 -12.83 20.86
CA GLU A 654 -29.11 -13.78 21.41
C GLU A 654 -28.96 -15.19 20.80
N ALA A 655 -28.75 -15.31 19.49
CA ALA A 655 -28.50 -16.62 18.85
C ALA A 655 -27.30 -17.36 19.49
N ILE A 656 -26.21 -16.63 19.77
CA ILE A 656 -25.02 -17.17 20.44
C ILE A 656 -25.36 -17.63 21.86
N MET A 657 -26.09 -16.81 22.62
CA MET A 657 -26.52 -17.13 23.99
C MET A 657 -27.44 -18.35 24.05
N LEU A 658 -28.23 -18.61 23.00
CA LEU A 658 -29.16 -19.73 22.93
C LEU A 658 -28.53 -21.02 22.44
N ILE A 659 -27.64 -20.94 21.45
CA ILE A 659 -27.21 -22.12 20.69
C ILE A 659 -25.78 -22.53 21.01
N GLU A 660 -24.87 -21.59 21.25
CA GLU A 660 -23.43 -21.88 21.32
C GLU A 660 -22.93 -22.10 22.75
N LEU A 661 -23.39 -21.27 23.69
CA LEU A 661 -22.85 -21.23 25.05
C LEU A 661 -23.43 -22.29 26.00
N PRO A 662 -24.74 -22.63 25.96
CA PRO A 662 -25.29 -23.67 26.82
C PRO A 662 -24.64 -25.04 26.60
N ARG A 663 -24.63 -25.87 27.63
CA ARG A 663 -24.18 -27.27 27.53
C ARG A 663 -25.07 -28.05 26.58
N MET A 664 -24.45 -28.90 25.75
CA MET A 664 -25.14 -29.80 24.84
C MET A 664 -24.32 -31.09 24.72
N GLU A 665 -24.51 -32.01 25.66
CA GLU A 665 -23.78 -33.29 25.72
C GLU A 665 -24.68 -34.49 25.37
N SER A 666 -25.99 -34.39 25.62
CA SER A 666 -26.94 -35.47 25.37
C SER A 666 -28.32 -34.97 24.96
N GLY A 667 -29.20 -35.90 24.54
CA GLY A 667 -30.61 -35.59 24.26
C GLY A 667 -31.38 -35.04 25.47
N ASP A 668 -30.93 -35.33 26.69
CA ASP A 668 -31.55 -34.82 27.92
C ASP A 668 -31.29 -33.31 28.11
N ASP A 669 -30.25 -32.76 27.49
CA ASP A 669 -29.99 -31.31 27.48
C ASP A 669 -30.85 -30.58 26.42
N LEU A 670 -31.21 -31.26 25.32
CA LEU A 670 -31.95 -30.66 24.20
C LEU A 670 -33.37 -30.26 24.60
N GLN A 671 -34.12 -31.16 25.26
CA GLN A 671 -35.53 -30.92 25.55
C GLN A 671 -35.76 -29.67 26.45
N PRO A 672 -35.02 -29.47 27.57
CA PRO A 672 -35.18 -28.26 28.37
C PRO A 672 -34.78 -26.97 27.64
N LEU A 673 -33.79 -27.02 26.74
CA LEU A 673 -33.41 -25.86 25.91
C LEU A 673 -34.48 -25.51 24.87
N LEU A 674 -35.18 -26.52 24.33
CA LEU A 674 -36.32 -26.31 23.44
C LEU A 674 -37.51 -25.68 24.17
N GLU A 675 -37.83 -26.15 25.39
CA GLU A 675 -38.86 -25.53 26.24
C GLU A 675 -38.54 -24.06 26.51
N TYR A 676 -37.27 -23.77 26.82
CA TYR A 676 -36.79 -22.41 27.05
C TYR A 676 -36.91 -21.53 25.80
N ALA A 677 -36.45 -22.02 24.64
CA ALA A 677 -36.57 -21.30 23.38
C ALA A 677 -38.03 -21.07 22.97
N GLN A 678 -38.93 -22.03 23.21
CA GLN A 678 -40.36 -21.85 22.99
C GLN A 678 -40.93 -20.73 23.86
N GLY A 679 -40.53 -20.66 25.14
CA GLY A 679 -40.93 -19.56 26.04
C GLY A 679 -40.51 -18.19 25.49
N LEU A 680 -39.25 -18.05 25.08
CA LEU A 680 -38.71 -16.82 24.52
C LEU A 680 -39.39 -16.38 23.21
N LEU A 681 -39.78 -17.33 22.36
CA LEU A 681 -40.42 -17.06 21.06
C LEU A 681 -41.94 -16.85 21.16
N ARG A 682 -42.56 -17.00 22.35
CA ARG A 682 -43.99 -16.65 22.57
C ARG A 682 -44.20 -15.15 22.82
N GLN A 683 -43.12 -14.41 23.08
CA GLN A 683 -43.17 -12.97 23.34
C GLN A 683 -43.80 -12.21 22.16
N ARG A 684 -44.63 -11.21 22.46
CA ARG A 684 -45.39 -10.47 21.43
C ARG A 684 -44.78 -9.11 21.11
N SER A 685 -44.16 -8.45 22.09
CA SER A 685 -43.45 -7.18 21.91
C SER A 685 -42.13 -7.18 22.70
N LEU A 686 -41.13 -6.40 22.26
CA LEU A 686 -39.82 -6.26 22.91
C LEU A 686 -39.91 -5.67 24.33
N SER A 687 -40.97 -4.92 24.62
CA SER A 687 -41.25 -4.36 25.95
C SER A 687 -41.69 -5.40 26.99
N ASP A 688 -42.11 -6.59 26.53
CA ASP A 688 -42.51 -7.67 27.42
C ASP A 688 -41.27 -8.30 28.10
N GLU A 689 -41.42 -8.77 29.33
CA GLU A 689 -40.37 -9.51 30.02
C GLU A 689 -40.16 -10.90 29.36
N PRO A 690 -38.95 -11.26 28.92
CA PRO A 690 -38.69 -12.56 28.32
C PRO A 690 -38.93 -13.71 29.31
N ALA A 691 -39.72 -14.70 28.90
CA ALA A 691 -40.02 -15.87 29.75
C ALA A 691 -38.76 -16.71 30.03
N PHE A 692 -38.69 -17.27 31.24
CA PHE A 692 -37.64 -18.21 31.65
C PHE A 692 -38.20 -19.62 31.86
N ASP A 693 -38.59 -20.26 30.76
CA ASP A 693 -39.19 -21.62 30.75
C ASP A 693 -38.09 -22.70 30.67
N TYR A 694 -37.13 -22.71 31.60
CA TYR A 694 -36.03 -23.70 31.60
C TYR A 694 -36.09 -24.63 32.82
N ARG A 695 -36.16 -25.95 32.56
CA ARG A 695 -36.23 -27.00 33.59
C ARG A 695 -34.95 -27.82 33.74
N GLY A 696 -33.90 -27.50 32.98
CA GLY A 696 -32.63 -28.22 33.03
C GLY A 696 -31.71 -27.73 34.15
N GLY A 697 -30.54 -28.38 34.26
CA GLY A 697 -29.57 -28.13 35.34
C GLY A 697 -28.37 -27.25 34.96
N ASP A 698 -28.29 -26.74 33.73
CA ASP A 698 -27.13 -25.97 33.28
C ASP A 698 -27.18 -24.52 33.82
N PRO A 699 -26.25 -24.11 34.72
CA PRO A 699 -26.21 -22.73 35.22
C PRO A 699 -25.89 -21.70 34.13
N MET A 700 -25.26 -22.11 33.02
CA MET A 700 -24.97 -21.22 31.90
C MET A 700 -26.25 -20.67 31.26
N VAL A 701 -27.35 -21.44 31.26
CA VAL A 701 -28.64 -20.99 30.70
C VAL A 701 -29.20 -19.79 31.48
N LYS A 702 -29.11 -19.80 32.81
CA LYS A 702 -29.51 -18.67 33.65
C LYS A 702 -28.66 -17.43 33.37
N LYS A 703 -27.35 -17.63 33.19
CA LYS A 703 -26.40 -16.57 32.86
C LYS A 703 -26.70 -15.95 31.49
N CYS A 704 -26.91 -16.80 30.47
CA CYS A 704 -27.31 -16.40 29.13
C CYS A 704 -28.65 -15.65 29.15
N HIS A 705 -29.62 -16.13 29.94
CA HIS A 705 -30.91 -15.47 30.07
C HIS A 705 -30.81 -14.03 30.60
N ALA A 706 -29.94 -13.78 31.59
CA ALA A 706 -29.72 -12.43 32.08
C ALA A 706 -29.17 -11.48 30.99
N VAL A 707 -28.30 -11.99 30.10
CA VAL A 707 -27.82 -11.23 28.94
C VAL A 707 -28.92 -11.05 27.90
N ILE A 708 -29.72 -12.08 27.61
CA ILE A 708 -30.86 -12.01 26.67
C ILE A 708 -31.89 -10.96 27.11
N ARG A 709 -32.23 -10.93 28.40
CA ARG A 709 -33.10 -9.87 28.97
C ARG A 709 -32.54 -8.48 28.68
N ARG A 710 -31.22 -8.32 28.83
CA ARG A 710 -30.55 -7.05 28.58
C ARG A 710 -30.52 -6.68 27.08
N LEU A 711 -30.26 -7.65 26.20
CA LEU A 711 -30.29 -7.47 24.74
C LEU A 711 -31.68 -7.04 24.26
N ARG A 712 -32.74 -7.71 24.71
CA ARG A 712 -34.12 -7.35 24.35
C ARG A 712 -34.51 -5.99 24.91
N HIS A 713 -34.06 -5.64 26.11
CA HIS A 713 -34.24 -4.29 26.65
C HIS A 713 -33.53 -3.22 25.79
N TYR A 714 -32.30 -3.48 25.31
CA TYR A 714 -31.63 -2.56 24.39
C TYR A 714 -32.35 -2.42 23.06
N ALA A 715 -32.86 -3.53 22.52
CA ALA A 715 -33.69 -3.51 21.32
C ALA A 715 -34.97 -2.67 21.53
N ASP A 716 -35.68 -2.85 22.65
CA ASP A 716 -36.87 -2.09 23.05
C ASP A 716 -36.59 -0.59 23.14
N VAL A 717 -35.56 -0.20 23.91
CA VAL A 717 -35.17 1.22 24.08
C VAL A 717 -34.72 1.84 22.76
N THR A 718 -34.15 1.05 21.86
CA THR A 718 -33.74 1.51 20.51
C THR A 718 -34.92 1.59 19.54
N THR A 719 -36.04 0.93 19.85
CA THR A 719 -37.22 0.84 18.98
C THR A 719 -38.49 1.27 19.71
N LEU A 720 -38.44 2.40 20.45
CA LEU A 720 -39.43 2.86 21.45
C LEU A 720 -40.94 2.74 21.10
N PHE A 721 -41.32 2.70 19.81
CA PHE A 721 -42.71 2.59 19.38
C PHE A 721 -43.01 1.29 18.61
N GLU A 722 -42.05 0.37 18.54
CA GLU A 722 -42.21 -0.92 17.90
C GLU A 722 -43.01 -1.86 18.80
N THR A 723 -43.99 -2.54 18.20
CA THR A 723 -44.86 -3.49 18.90
C THR A 723 -44.75 -4.90 18.31
N SER A 724 -44.07 -5.03 17.17
CA SER A 724 -43.88 -6.26 16.43
C SER A 724 -42.52 -6.87 16.71
N MET A 725 -42.52 -8.16 17.02
CA MET A 725 -41.29 -8.96 17.13
C MET A 725 -40.73 -9.41 15.77
N ILE A 726 -41.44 -9.17 14.65
CA ILE A 726 -41.04 -9.65 13.31
C ILE A 726 -39.60 -9.23 12.94
N PRO A 727 -39.17 -7.97 13.09
CA PRO A 727 -37.80 -7.58 12.77
C PRO A 727 -36.77 -8.35 13.58
N TYR A 728 -37.05 -8.57 14.87
CA TYR A 728 -36.15 -9.30 15.77
C TYR A 728 -36.05 -10.79 15.41
N TRP A 729 -37.18 -11.44 15.09
CA TRP A 729 -37.16 -12.85 14.64
C TRP A 729 -36.51 -13.02 13.27
N MET A 730 -36.70 -12.07 12.35
CA MET A 730 -36.00 -12.07 11.05
C MET A 730 -34.49 -11.98 11.24
N ALA A 731 -34.03 -11.05 12.10
CA ALA A 731 -32.63 -10.94 12.47
C ALA A 731 -32.09 -12.19 13.18
N LEU A 732 -32.89 -12.84 14.03
CA LEU A 732 -32.52 -14.09 14.68
C LEU A 732 -32.32 -15.20 13.63
N LEU A 733 -33.24 -15.34 12.67
CA LEU A 733 -33.15 -16.33 11.58
C LEU A 733 -31.87 -16.21 10.76
N GLN A 734 -31.39 -14.98 10.54
CA GLN A 734 -30.14 -14.72 9.82
C GLN A 734 -28.94 -15.46 10.45
N TRP A 735 -28.98 -15.74 11.75
CA TRP A 735 -27.89 -16.38 12.50
C TRP A 735 -28.22 -17.79 13.01
N THR A 736 -29.49 -18.20 13.06
CA THR A 736 -29.86 -19.58 13.39
C THR A 736 -29.84 -20.50 12.18
N LEU A 737 -30.20 -20.02 10.99
CA LEU A 737 -30.13 -20.79 9.74
C LEU A 737 -28.68 -21.24 9.41
N PRO A 738 -27.64 -20.38 9.50
CA PRO A 738 -26.29 -20.76 9.13
C PRO A 738 -25.62 -21.82 10.01
N VAL A 739 -26.20 -22.17 11.16
CA VAL A 739 -25.67 -23.23 12.03
C VAL A 739 -25.54 -24.56 11.29
N ALA A 740 -26.33 -24.81 10.24
CA ALA A 740 -26.14 -25.96 9.34
C ALA A 740 -24.76 -26.01 8.68
N SER A 741 -24.14 -24.85 8.44
CA SER A 741 -22.83 -24.73 7.79
C SER A 741 -21.65 -24.75 8.77
N TYR A 742 -21.89 -24.78 10.07
CA TYR A 742 -20.81 -24.72 11.06
C TYR A 742 -20.14 -26.10 11.21
N ILE A 743 -18.83 -26.13 10.99
CA ILE A 743 -18.02 -27.35 11.01
C ILE A 743 -17.65 -27.71 12.46
N GLY A 744 -17.69 -29.00 12.80
CA GLY A 744 -17.28 -29.48 14.12
C GLY A 744 -18.27 -29.20 15.25
N ILE A 745 -19.48 -28.75 14.91
CA ILE A 745 -20.58 -28.56 15.86
C ILE A 745 -21.40 -29.85 15.99
N HIS A 746 -21.76 -30.21 17.23
CA HIS A 746 -22.57 -31.37 17.55
C HIS A 746 -23.97 -31.31 16.90
N ASP A 747 -24.45 -32.43 16.34
CA ASP A 747 -25.74 -32.55 15.66
C ASP A 747 -26.95 -32.09 16.50
N LEU A 748 -26.92 -32.24 17.83
CA LEU A 748 -27.98 -31.75 18.71
C LEU A 748 -28.07 -30.22 18.72
N ARG A 749 -26.95 -29.50 18.56
CA ARG A 749 -26.97 -28.03 18.42
C ARG A 749 -27.53 -27.62 17.06
N LYS A 750 -27.18 -28.34 15.98
CA LYS A 750 -27.82 -28.16 14.66
C LYS A 750 -29.33 -28.39 14.76
N ARG A 751 -29.75 -29.44 15.46
CA ARG A 751 -31.17 -29.75 15.69
C ARG A 751 -31.89 -28.67 16.50
N LEU A 752 -31.27 -28.15 17.56
CA LEU A 752 -31.78 -27.02 18.34
C LEU A 752 -31.98 -25.79 17.45
N ALA A 753 -30.97 -25.41 16.66
CA ALA A 753 -31.03 -24.28 15.74
C ALA A 753 -32.14 -24.42 14.68
N LEU A 754 -32.33 -25.63 14.14
CA LEU A 754 -33.42 -25.95 13.22
C LEU A 754 -34.80 -25.72 13.87
N CYS A 755 -34.99 -26.21 15.11
CA CYS A 755 -36.23 -26.03 15.86
C CYS A 755 -36.52 -24.55 16.14
N ILE A 756 -35.52 -23.80 16.60
CA ILE A 756 -35.63 -22.35 16.85
C ILE A 756 -36.02 -21.63 15.55
N SER A 757 -35.38 -21.97 14.44
CA SER A 757 -35.67 -21.38 13.14
C SER A 757 -37.09 -21.68 12.67
N ALA A 758 -37.57 -22.92 12.83
CA ALA A 758 -38.93 -23.31 12.47
C ALA A 758 -39.98 -22.60 13.34
N LEU A 759 -39.72 -22.42 14.64
CA LEU A 759 -40.57 -21.67 15.56
C LEU A 759 -40.64 -20.18 15.20
N ALA A 760 -39.50 -19.57 14.86
CA ALA A 760 -39.45 -18.19 14.40
C ALA A 760 -40.21 -18.01 13.07
N CYS A 761 -40.02 -18.91 12.09
CA CYS A 761 -40.76 -18.89 10.83
C CYS A 761 -42.27 -18.97 11.03
N ARG A 762 -42.76 -19.80 11.97
CA ARG A 762 -44.19 -19.86 12.31
C ARG A 762 -44.75 -18.52 12.78
N ASN A 763 -43.95 -17.72 13.46
CA ASN A 763 -44.40 -16.43 13.98
C ASN A 763 -44.30 -15.29 12.93
N ILE A 764 -43.47 -15.46 11.90
CA ILE A 764 -43.26 -14.47 10.81
C ILE A 764 -44.28 -14.66 9.68
N LEU A 765 -44.64 -15.91 9.36
CA LEU A 765 -45.61 -16.28 8.34
C LEU A 765 -47.03 -16.17 8.86
#